data_AF-A0A1M7RG24-F1
#
_entry.id   AF-A0A1M7RG24-F1
#
_cell.length_a   1.000
_cell.length_b   1.000
_cell.length_c   1.000
_cell.angle_alpha   90.00
_cell.angle_beta   90.00
_cell.angle_gamma   90.00
#
_symmetry.space_group_name_H-M   'P 1'
#
loop_
_entity.id
_entity.type
_entity.pdbx_description
1 polymer ?
#
loop_
_entity_poly.entity_id
_entity_poly.type
_entity_poly.pdbx_seq_one_letter_code
_entity_poly.pdbx_strand_id
1 'polypeptide(L)'
;FRYINENGSSSGFAFFIPRYDYLFNVFYRNGGDKEYFVRVSSPMNSLDYVWGTAVGYSRVEEILPGNGKTVHEFTTYKDVNYFPSPPQYPFAAELYPSWELGLPKKATVFDQYNQIKKINENRYDFTVTVLSDTAFKSIKLLTNAQYYGNTSALYLGPGYGSDTYYGLTGTALLDSTVEKIVSGADTVLQSASFVYDSLNNLASLKKWVSKDLQKYIQTNIYYPYNYSLTGPVKTLRDSGIIVKVAEEQWVKTPTSESLISATITGYEVITGNKIKPKYIYGLQSDKPVPLSTIGAFNRFVLNRNSSLIPLVTTIERYDAKLVSLQVANNLTGSRQSVIWDDEHQTSVSTITDAAYTEVAYTSFEGPNNGNWTVPSGQYNYSDAITGNRSFKLNGTISASVTVGREYVVTYWTTGAGLTINGVSPEKLAAKRAWNLYRNLLPSTTTSISLTGSNVVIDELRAYPADAMMSSNTVDFFGNQTSVNSENNKVAYTEYDDLGRVRLREDVEGNIMEMSCYGQAGEKVNCNIIYKNNAISRKFVQTNCTGGNVPDTLLYTVASGIYTSSISQYKADSLAMNTVIANGQSYANANGGCGIVYAKLSYEDVDMDQGEDVVVKFYYDAACTKPRYVQNLQVVTGVNNTCEIIPDDIHTANGTEVVIAYSVTRDYVKTDCDPPGFPCWTFDCHVDYFLKPGDYVIK
;
A
#
# COMPACT_ATOMS: atom_id res chain seq x y z
N PHE A 1 -23.36 -9.68 9.20
CA PHE A 1 -23.69 -8.79 10.34
C PHE A 1 -25.16 -8.40 10.28
N ARG A 2 -25.79 -8.04 11.41
CA ARG A 2 -27.13 -7.43 11.48
C ARG A 2 -27.08 -6.17 12.35
N TYR A 3 -27.57 -5.06 11.84
CA TYR A 3 -27.57 -3.74 12.50
C TYR A 3 -28.95 -3.45 13.10
N ILE A 4 -29.32 -4.26 14.11
CA ILE A 4 -30.67 -4.25 14.67
C ILE A 4 -30.65 -4.19 16.19
N ASN A 5 -31.64 -3.52 16.77
CA ASN A 5 -31.98 -3.58 18.19
C ASN A 5 -32.64 -4.92 18.53
N GLU A 6 -32.84 -5.20 19.82
CA GLU A 6 -33.48 -6.44 20.28
C GLU A 6 -34.92 -6.61 19.76
N ASN A 7 -35.63 -5.50 19.55
CA ASN A 7 -36.98 -5.48 18.99
C ASN A 7 -37.01 -5.59 17.44
N GLY A 8 -35.85 -5.74 16.79
CA GLY A 8 -35.72 -5.87 15.33
C GLY A 8 -35.70 -4.55 14.55
N SER A 9 -35.84 -3.38 15.20
CA SER A 9 -35.69 -2.08 14.53
C SER A 9 -34.22 -1.80 14.21
N SER A 10 -33.95 -0.87 13.28
CA SER A 10 -32.58 -0.42 12.99
C SER A 10 -31.89 0.09 14.26
N SER A 11 -30.67 -0.38 14.52
CA SER A 11 -29.80 0.15 15.59
C SER A 11 -29.02 1.40 15.17
N GLY A 12 -29.15 1.80 13.90
CA GLY A 12 -28.49 2.98 13.35
C GLY A 12 -29.04 4.28 13.93
N PHE A 13 -28.15 5.24 14.19
CA PHE A 13 -28.50 6.59 14.59
C PHE A 13 -27.60 7.62 13.90
N ALA A 14 -28.17 8.79 13.61
CA ALA A 14 -27.47 9.98 13.15
C ALA A 14 -27.63 11.09 14.18
N PHE A 15 -26.59 11.90 14.38
CA PHE A 15 -26.59 12.99 15.37
C PHE A 15 -27.51 14.13 14.97
N PHE A 16 -27.33 14.61 13.75
CA PHE A 16 -28.18 15.64 13.17
C PHE A 16 -28.67 15.21 11.81
N ILE A 17 -29.91 15.60 11.53
CA ILE A 17 -30.45 15.54 10.19
C ILE A 17 -29.94 16.80 9.47
N PRO A 18 -29.31 16.68 8.29
CA PRO A 18 -28.88 17.86 7.52
C PRO A 18 -30.09 18.73 7.17
N ARG A 19 -29.98 20.04 7.42
CA ARG A 19 -30.98 21.04 7.07
C ARG A 19 -30.58 21.73 5.77
N TYR A 20 -31.50 21.80 4.82
CA TYR A 20 -31.29 22.44 3.51
C TYR A 20 -32.16 23.68 3.35
N ASP A 21 -32.80 24.12 4.42
CA ASP A 21 -33.82 25.13 4.40
C ASP A 21 -33.79 25.97 5.67
N TYR A 22 -34.06 27.26 5.51
CA TYR A 22 -34.23 28.21 6.60
C TYR A 22 -35.21 29.31 6.23
N LEU A 23 -35.74 29.98 7.25
CA LEU A 23 -36.64 31.12 7.10
C LEU A 23 -35.81 32.41 7.03
N PHE A 24 -36.11 33.25 6.05
CA PHE A 24 -35.47 34.54 5.84
C PHE A 24 -36.53 35.64 5.75
N ASN A 25 -36.45 36.65 6.61
CA ASN A 25 -37.42 37.73 6.64
C ASN A 25 -36.93 38.93 5.84
N VAL A 26 -37.74 39.39 4.88
CA VAL A 26 -37.56 40.68 4.20
C VAL A 26 -38.57 41.67 4.75
N PHE A 27 -38.07 42.82 5.16
CA PHE A 27 -38.87 43.89 5.70
C PHE A 27 -38.88 45.06 4.71
N TYR A 28 -40.06 45.52 4.33
CA TYR A 28 -40.22 46.62 3.38
C TYR A 28 -40.27 47.96 4.12
N ARG A 29 -39.74 49.02 3.50
CA ARG A 29 -39.76 50.41 4.06
C ARG A 29 -41.14 50.91 4.48
N ASN A 30 -42.22 50.31 3.98
CA ASN A 30 -43.60 50.68 4.27
C ASN A 30 -44.17 49.97 5.52
N GLY A 31 -43.35 49.26 6.30
CA GLY A 31 -43.78 48.58 7.53
C GLY A 31 -44.47 47.22 7.33
N GLY A 32 -44.21 46.56 6.18
CA GLY A 32 -44.70 45.22 5.90
C GLY A 32 -43.58 44.19 5.96
N ASP A 33 -43.87 43.02 6.53
CA ASP A 33 -42.91 41.93 6.73
C ASP A 33 -43.31 40.76 5.83
N LYS A 34 -42.34 40.17 5.13
CA LYS A 34 -42.57 38.96 4.33
C LYS A 34 -41.50 37.92 4.63
N GLU A 35 -41.96 36.76 5.07
CA GLU A 35 -41.14 35.60 5.34
C GLU A 35 -40.92 34.79 4.05
N TYR A 36 -39.67 34.45 3.79
CA TYR A 36 -39.24 33.64 2.66
C TYR A 36 -38.68 32.32 3.17
N PHE A 37 -39.13 31.22 2.56
CA PHE A 37 -38.50 29.92 2.75
C PHE A 37 -37.33 29.80 1.77
N VAL A 38 -36.11 29.80 2.28
CA VAL A 38 -34.89 29.70 1.47
C VAL A 38 -34.44 28.26 1.47
N ARG A 39 -34.26 27.67 0.28
CA ARG A 39 -33.65 26.35 0.10
C ARG A 39 -32.25 26.52 -0.45
N VAL A 40 -31.29 25.82 0.12
CA VAL A 40 -29.87 25.83 -0.27
C VAL A 40 -29.48 24.48 -0.85
N SER A 41 -28.52 24.47 -1.78
CA SER A 41 -28.02 23.25 -2.45
C SER A 41 -27.02 22.44 -1.61
N SER A 42 -26.52 23.02 -0.51
CA SER A 42 -25.60 22.39 0.44
C SER A 42 -26.20 22.48 1.85
N PRO A 43 -25.95 21.48 2.72
CA PRO A 43 -26.56 21.46 4.03
C PRO A 43 -25.99 22.61 4.90
N MET A 44 -26.87 23.26 5.65
CA MET A 44 -26.55 24.42 6.48
C MET A 44 -25.76 24.03 7.73
N ASN A 45 -26.04 22.85 8.27
CA ASN A 45 -25.25 22.15 9.27
C ASN A 45 -24.53 20.96 8.63
N SER A 46 -23.33 20.65 9.10
CA SER A 46 -22.57 19.50 8.60
C SER A 46 -23.23 18.17 8.99
N LEU A 47 -22.99 17.14 8.18
CA LEU A 47 -23.12 15.76 8.65
C LEU A 47 -21.96 15.48 9.59
N ASP A 48 -22.30 14.93 10.73
CA ASP A 48 -21.37 14.71 11.82
C ASP A 48 -20.83 13.29 11.79
N TYR A 49 -19.50 13.18 11.85
CA TYR A 49 -18.79 11.92 11.74
C TYR A 49 -18.26 11.50 13.10
N VAL A 50 -18.59 10.28 13.51
CA VAL A 50 -17.97 9.62 14.66
C VAL A 50 -17.08 8.52 14.11
N TRP A 51 -15.79 8.53 14.43
CA TRP A 51 -14.82 7.54 13.93
C TRP A 51 -14.82 7.39 12.40
N GLY A 52 -15.05 8.47 11.67
CA GLY A 52 -15.08 8.45 10.19
C GLY A 52 -16.37 7.92 9.58
N THR A 53 -17.41 7.62 10.36
CA THR A 53 -18.76 7.29 9.87
C THR A 53 -19.79 8.33 10.28
N ALA A 54 -20.68 8.70 9.36
CA ALA A 54 -21.78 9.62 9.63
C ALA A 54 -22.98 8.95 10.34
N VAL A 55 -22.99 7.61 10.38
CA VAL A 55 -24.03 6.82 11.05
C VAL A 55 -23.35 5.92 12.08
N GLY A 56 -23.75 6.08 13.34
CA GLY A 56 -23.37 5.20 14.44
C GLY A 56 -24.37 4.05 14.59
N TYR A 57 -23.95 2.96 15.24
CA TYR A 57 -24.82 1.83 15.57
C TYR A 57 -24.77 1.54 17.06
N SER A 58 -25.93 1.46 17.72
CA SER A 58 -25.99 1.09 19.14
C SER A 58 -25.71 -0.39 19.38
N ARG A 59 -26.00 -1.23 18.36
CA ARG A 59 -25.97 -2.69 18.44
C ARG A 59 -25.68 -3.34 17.09
N VAL A 60 -24.78 -4.32 17.05
CA VAL A 60 -24.44 -5.09 15.85
C VAL A 60 -24.33 -6.57 16.20
N GLU A 61 -25.07 -7.43 15.50
CA GLU A 61 -24.88 -8.88 15.59
C GLU A 61 -23.91 -9.36 14.50
N GLU A 62 -22.78 -9.90 14.92
CA GLU A 62 -21.87 -10.68 14.11
C GLU A 62 -22.31 -12.15 14.13
N ILE A 63 -22.69 -12.68 12.98
CA ILE A 63 -23.19 -14.07 12.89
C ILE A 63 -22.06 -14.91 12.31
N LEU A 64 -21.69 -15.97 13.02
CA LEU A 64 -20.72 -16.96 12.58
C LEU A 64 -21.50 -18.20 12.12
N PRO A 65 -21.60 -18.47 10.80
CA PRO A 65 -22.37 -19.61 10.30
C PRO A 65 -21.91 -20.92 10.95
N GLY A 66 -22.84 -21.65 11.59
CA GLY A 66 -22.55 -22.89 12.31
C GLY A 66 -21.93 -22.73 13.71
N ASN A 67 -21.48 -21.53 14.10
CA ASN A 67 -20.75 -21.29 15.35
C ASN A 67 -21.47 -20.32 16.32
N GLY A 68 -22.66 -19.84 15.97
CA GLY A 68 -23.46 -18.94 16.81
C GLY A 68 -23.35 -17.47 16.40
N LYS A 69 -23.35 -16.55 17.36
CA LYS A 69 -23.26 -15.10 17.10
C LYS A 69 -22.57 -14.33 18.23
N THR A 70 -21.97 -13.20 17.90
CA THR A 70 -21.52 -12.21 18.87
C THR A 70 -22.36 -10.95 18.72
N VAL A 71 -22.93 -10.47 19.82
CA VAL A 71 -23.70 -9.22 19.86
C VAL A 71 -22.83 -8.14 20.48
N HIS A 72 -22.46 -7.16 19.66
CA HIS A 72 -21.68 -5.99 20.07
C HIS A 72 -22.62 -4.82 20.34
N GLU A 73 -22.43 -4.12 21.46
CA GLU A 73 -23.16 -2.93 21.86
C GLU A 73 -22.17 -1.79 22.10
N PHE A 74 -22.54 -0.58 21.66
CA PHE A 74 -21.65 0.57 21.66
C PHE A 74 -22.26 1.75 22.43
N THR A 75 -21.41 2.65 22.89
CA THR A 75 -21.85 3.89 23.54
C THR A 75 -22.60 4.79 22.56
N THR A 76 -23.69 5.38 23.03
CA THR A 76 -24.55 6.29 22.28
C THR A 76 -24.79 7.56 23.09
N TYR A 77 -25.39 8.57 22.44
CA TYR A 77 -25.80 9.82 23.09
C TYR A 77 -26.72 9.61 24.31
N LYS A 78 -27.50 8.50 24.34
CA LYS A 78 -28.32 8.11 25.49
C LYS A 78 -27.48 7.66 26.68
N ASP A 79 -26.40 6.95 26.43
CA ASP A 79 -25.51 6.43 27.48
C ASP A 79 -24.72 7.57 28.15
N VAL A 80 -24.44 8.64 27.40
CA VAL A 80 -23.70 9.83 27.91
C VAL A 80 -24.62 10.98 28.31
N ASN A 81 -25.95 10.75 28.31
CA ASN A 81 -26.96 11.75 28.66
C ASN A 81 -26.80 13.08 27.90
N TYR A 82 -26.35 13.00 26.65
CA TYR A 82 -26.14 14.15 25.78
C TYR A 82 -27.25 14.19 24.73
N PHE A 83 -28.06 15.25 24.77
CA PHE A 83 -29.13 15.48 23.80
C PHE A 83 -28.86 16.82 23.13
N PRO A 84 -28.15 16.83 21.98
CA PRO A 84 -27.81 18.09 21.33
C PRO A 84 -29.10 18.83 20.96
N SER A 85 -29.07 20.14 21.12
CA SER A 85 -30.17 20.97 20.64
C SER A 85 -30.18 20.92 19.10
N PRO A 86 -31.35 20.88 18.44
CA PRO A 86 -31.39 21.07 17.00
C PRO A 86 -30.64 22.36 16.64
N PRO A 87 -29.75 22.34 15.62
CA PRO A 87 -28.98 23.51 15.25
C PRO A 87 -29.93 24.63 14.86
N GLN A 88 -29.77 25.77 15.52
CA GLN A 88 -30.57 26.97 15.27
C GLN A 88 -29.81 27.90 14.34
N TYR A 89 -30.51 28.67 13.51
CA TYR A 89 -29.92 29.73 12.70
C TYR A 89 -28.99 30.61 13.58
N PRO A 90 -27.72 30.87 13.19
CA PRO A 90 -27.06 30.66 11.90
C PRO A 90 -26.41 29.26 11.68
N PHE A 91 -26.95 28.22 12.31
CA PHE A 91 -26.57 26.80 12.18
C PHE A 91 -25.07 26.58 12.43
N ALA A 92 -24.55 27.17 13.51
CA ALA A 92 -23.22 26.79 14.01
C ALA A 92 -23.23 25.29 14.34
N ALA A 93 -22.10 24.61 14.11
CA ALA A 93 -21.95 23.24 14.54
C ALA A 93 -21.95 23.23 16.07
N GLU A 94 -22.98 22.64 16.69
CA GLU A 94 -22.94 22.35 18.11
C GLU A 94 -21.92 21.23 18.32
N LEU A 95 -20.80 21.56 18.94
CA LEU A 95 -19.76 20.57 19.18
C LEU A 95 -20.23 19.61 20.26
N TYR A 96 -19.99 18.33 20.02
CA TYR A 96 -20.29 17.24 20.93
C TYR A 96 -19.01 16.42 21.17
N PRO A 97 -18.89 15.75 22.33
CA PRO A 97 -17.71 14.96 22.66
C PRO A 97 -17.73 13.64 21.87
N SER A 98 -17.35 13.70 20.59
CA SER A 98 -17.40 12.57 19.65
C SER A 98 -16.59 11.35 20.13
N TRP A 99 -15.57 11.56 20.96
CA TRP A 99 -14.76 10.52 21.57
C TRP A 99 -15.52 9.64 22.58
N GLU A 100 -16.70 10.05 23.06
CA GLU A 100 -17.50 9.24 23.99
C GLU A 100 -18.41 8.23 23.27
N LEU A 101 -18.46 8.29 21.94
CA LEU A 101 -19.49 7.64 21.13
C LEU A 101 -18.89 6.53 20.28
N GLY A 102 -19.67 5.47 20.04
CA GLY A 102 -19.21 4.32 19.26
C GLY A 102 -18.15 3.47 19.97
N LEU A 103 -17.91 3.68 21.26
CA LEU A 103 -16.98 2.86 22.03
C LEU A 103 -17.62 1.51 22.40
N PRO A 104 -16.90 0.39 22.33
CA PRO A 104 -17.45 -0.92 22.68
C PRO A 104 -17.86 -0.96 24.16
N LYS A 105 -19.16 -1.06 24.45
CA LYS A 105 -19.72 -1.14 25.81
C LYS A 105 -19.85 -2.58 26.27
N LYS A 106 -20.35 -3.46 25.39
CA LYS A 106 -20.63 -4.85 25.73
C LYS A 106 -20.51 -5.74 24.51
N ALA A 107 -19.93 -6.92 24.68
CA ALA A 107 -19.90 -7.98 23.69
C ALA A 107 -20.41 -9.28 24.31
N THR A 108 -21.51 -9.81 23.78
CA THR A 108 -22.11 -11.07 24.25
C THR A 108 -21.96 -12.14 23.18
N VAL A 109 -21.21 -13.20 23.50
CA VAL A 109 -20.97 -14.34 22.60
C VAL A 109 -21.97 -15.45 22.91
N PHE A 110 -22.65 -15.90 21.88
CA PHE A 110 -23.63 -16.98 21.89
C PHE A 110 -23.11 -18.17 21.08
N ASP A 111 -23.42 -19.38 21.52
CA ASP A 111 -23.21 -20.58 20.72
C ASP A 111 -24.30 -20.80 19.65
N GLN A 112 -24.18 -21.88 18.91
CA GLN A 112 -25.14 -22.27 17.86
C GLN A 112 -26.56 -22.54 18.37
N TYR A 113 -26.74 -22.79 19.68
CA TYR A 113 -28.03 -23.01 20.33
C TYR A 113 -28.56 -21.74 21.00
N ASN A 114 -27.95 -20.59 20.70
CA ASN A 114 -28.29 -19.28 21.24
C ASN A 114 -28.13 -19.21 22.77
N GLN A 115 -27.21 -20.01 23.35
CA GLN A 115 -26.83 -19.94 24.76
C GLN A 115 -25.61 -19.04 24.93
N ILE A 116 -25.58 -18.26 26.01
CA ILE A 116 -24.48 -17.34 26.30
C ILE A 116 -23.24 -18.13 26.72
N LYS A 117 -22.12 -17.90 26.05
CA LYS A 117 -20.80 -18.45 26.38
C LYS A 117 -19.91 -17.45 27.08
N LYS A 118 -19.99 -16.18 26.67
CA LYS A 118 -19.11 -15.14 27.18
C LYS A 118 -19.78 -13.78 27.12
N ILE A 119 -19.54 -12.94 28.12
CA ILE A 119 -19.91 -11.53 28.14
C ILE A 119 -18.68 -10.73 28.49
N ASN A 120 -18.33 -9.75 27.67
CA ASN A 120 -17.36 -8.70 28.00
C ASN A 120 -18.11 -7.39 28.17
N GLU A 121 -17.87 -6.67 29.25
CA GLU A 121 -18.42 -5.34 29.50
C GLU A 121 -17.27 -4.37 29.77
N ASN A 122 -17.34 -3.19 29.16
CA ASN A 122 -16.39 -2.11 29.32
C ASN A 122 -17.10 -0.91 29.92
N ARG A 123 -16.44 -0.25 30.86
CA ARG A 123 -16.85 1.05 31.41
C ARG A 123 -15.76 2.06 31.13
N TYR A 124 -16.17 3.26 30.75
CA TYR A 124 -15.28 4.37 30.46
C TYR A 124 -15.52 5.50 31.46
N ASP A 125 -14.45 6.22 31.77
CA ASP A 125 -14.49 7.53 32.40
C ASP A 125 -14.32 8.60 31.31
N PHE A 126 -15.21 9.59 31.33
CA PHE A 126 -15.29 10.62 30.31
C PHE A 126 -15.01 11.98 30.91
N THR A 127 -14.20 12.77 30.21
CA THR A 127 -13.99 14.18 30.53
C THR A 127 -14.34 15.02 29.32
N VAL A 128 -15.08 16.10 29.54
CA VAL A 128 -15.41 17.11 28.53
C VAL A 128 -15.05 18.49 29.07
N THR A 129 -14.26 19.21 28.30
CA THR A 129 -13.81 20.57 28.60
C THR A 129 -14.13 21.46 27.42
N VAL A 130 -14.90 22.52 27.67
CA VAL A 130 -15.11 23.60 26.70
C VAL A 130 -13.87 24.48 26.69
N LEU A 131 -13.25 24.68 25.53
CA LEU A 131 -12.08 25.55 25.37
C LEU A 131 -12.50 27.00 25.57
N SER A 132 -12.39 27.57 26.77
CA SER A 132 -12.86 28.94 27.05
C SER A 132 -11.92 30.05 26.57
N ASP A 133 -10.73 29.72 26.09
CA ASP A 133 -9.75 30.70 25.58
C ASP A 133 -10.25 31.33 24.28
N THR A 134 -10.18 32.66 24.18
CA THR A 134 -10.59 33.40 22.99
C THR A 134 -9.80 33.01 21.75
N ALA A 135 -8.60 32.45 21.90
CA ALA A 135 -7.82 31.87 20.80
C ALA A 135 -8.51 30.68 20.10
N PHE A 136 -9.41 29.97 20.79
CA PHE A 136 -10.19 28.86 20.24
C PHE A 136 -11.65 29.24 19.94
N LYS A 137 -11.98 30.54 20.04
CA LYS A 137 -13.32 31.03 19.73
C LYS A 137 -13.56 31.00 18.23
N SER A 138 -14.55 30.23 17.81
CA SER A 138 -15.00 30.15 16.43
C SER A 138 -16.31 30.91 16.23
N ILE A 139 -16.60 31.29 14.98
CA ILE A 139 -17.81 32.00 14.61
C ILE A 139 -18.39 31.40 13.33
N LYS A 140 -19.69 31.09 13.33
CA LYS A 140 -20.46 30.81 12.13
C LYS A 140 -21.20 32.08 11.73
N LEU A 141 -21.08 32.44 10.45
CA LEU A 141 -21.77 33.58 9.85
C LEU A 141 -22.73 33.07 8.78
N LEU A 142 -23.97 33.56 8.83
CA LEU A 142 -24.94 33.44 7.75
C LEU A 142 -25.61 34.80 7.51
N THR A 143 -26.18 34.99 6.31
CA THR A 143 -26.85 36.24 5.95
C THR A 143 -28.15 36.41 6.74
N ASN A 144 -28.32 37.56 7.40
CA ASN A 144 -29.51 37.95 8.17
C ASN A 144 -29.97 39.36 7.80
N ALA A 145 -31.18 39.75 8.21
CA ALA A 145 -31.59 41.16 8.21
C ALA A 145 -31.03 41.86 9.47
N GLN A 146 -30.41 43.03 9.34
CA GLN A 146 -29.98 43.86 10.47
C GLN A 146 -30.55 45.28 10.36
N TYR A 147 -30.90 45.88 11.49
CA TYR A 147 -31.34 47.28 11.58
C TYR A 147 -30.13 48.23 11.62
N TYR A 148 -30.17 49.27 10.80
CA TYR A 148 -29.18 50.34 10.69
C TYR A 148 -29.86 51.71 10.84
N GLY A 149 -29.43 52.55 11.78
CA GLY A 149 -29.93 53.93 11.93
C GLY A 149 -29.94 54.45 13.37
N ASN A 150 -30.24 55.74 13.58
CA ASN A 150 -30.50 56.29 14.92
C ASN A 150 -31.95 56.07 15.33
N THR A 151 -32.28 56.31 16.60
CA THR A 151 -33.58 56.08 17.26
C THR A 151 -34.82 56.63 16.53
N SER A 152 -34.66 57.47 15.50
CA SER A 152 -35.75 58.10 14.74
C SER A 152 -35.89 57.59 13.30
N ALA A 153 -34.99 56.75 12.79
CA ALA A 153 -35.08 56.15 11.45
C ALA A 153 -34.24 54.86 11.35
N LEU A 154 -34.83 53.71 11.66
CA LEU A 154 -34.19 52.40 11.51
C LEU A 154 -34.46 51.84 10.10
N TYR A 155 -33.40 51.56 9.34
CA TYR A 155 -33.42 50.92 8.03
C TYR A 155 -32.98 49.46 8.15
N LEU A 156 -33.71 48.52 7.56
CA LEU A 156 -33.28 47.12 7.50
C LEU A 156 -32.42 46.89 6.25
N GLY A 157 -31.18 46.44 6.44
CA GLY A 157 -30.20 46.15 5.39
C GLY A 157 -29.64 44.73 5.48
N PRO A 158 -28.88 44.27 4.46
CA PRO A 158 -28.20 42.97 4.52
C PRO A 158 -27.14 42.99 5.62
N GLY A 159 -27.27 42.09 6.58
CA GLY A 159 -26.31 41.89 7.67
C GLY A 159 -25.96 40.42 7.83
N TYR A 160 -25.25 40.10 8.91
CA TYR A 160 -24.90 38.72 9.25
C TYR A 160 -25.50 38.33 10.60
N GLY A 161 -26.12 37.16 10.65
CA GLY A 161 -26.35 36.44 11.88
C GLY A 161 -25.03 35.78 12.27
N SER A 162 -24.61 35.99 13.52
CA SER A 162 -23.42 35.35 14.06
C SER A 162 -23.77 34.48 15.25
N ASP A 163 -23.15 33.31 15.30
CA ASP A 163 -23.14 32.47 16.48
C ASP A 163 -21.70 32.05 16.76
N THR A 164 -21.27 32.28 18.00
CA THR A 164 -19.90 32.01 18.43
C THR A 164 -19.87 30.80 19.32
N TYR A 165 -18.99 29.87 19.01
CA TYR A 165 -18.85 28.63 19.75
C TYR A 165 -17.38 28.39 20.07
N TYR A 166 -17.14 27.55 21.06
CA TYR A 166 -15.82 27.16 21.50
C TYR A 166 -15.63 25.67 21.29
N GLY A 167 -14.42 25.28 20.88
CA GLY A 167 -14.00 23.89 20.74
C GLY A 167 -14.29 23.05 21.99
N LEU A 168 -14.56 21.76 21.81
CA LEU A 168 -14.52 20.79 22.91
C LEU A 168 -13.20 20.02 22.87
N THR A 169 -12.66 19.73 24.05
CA THR A 169 -11.56 18.78 24.24
C THR A 169 -11.89 17.86 25.40
N GLY A 170 -11.24 16.71 25.50
CA GLY A 170 -11.59 15.74 26.51
C GLY A 170 -10.89 14.40 26.34
N THR A 171 -11.33 13.42 27.13
CA THR A 171 -10.81 12.06 27.07
C THR A 171 -11.91 11.03 27.26
N ALA A 172 -11.67 9.84 26.70
CA ALA A 172 -12.42 8.62 26.97
C ALA A 172 -11.44 7.56 27.46
N LEU A 173 -11.32 7.41 28.77
CA LEU A 173 -10.40 6.48 29.41
C LEU A 173 -11.14 5.22 29.83
N LEU A 174 -10.59 4.04 29.54
CA LEU A 174 -11.22 2.78 29.94
C LEU A 174 -11.08 2.62 31.46
N ASP A 175 -12.15 2.76 32.22
CA ASP A 175 -12.14 2.65 33.69
C ASP A 175 -12.05 1.20 34.16
N SER A 176 -12.91 0.34 33.62
CA SER A 176 -12.98 -1.06 34.03
C SER A 176 -13.52 -1.99 32.96
N THR A 177 -13.17 -3.26 33.08
CA THR A 177 -13.71 -4.35 32.25
C THR A 177 -14.18 -5.51 33.13
N VAL A 178 -15.24 -6.18 32.68
CA VAL A 178 -15.75 -7.40 33.28
C VAL A 178 -15.94 -8.44 32.19
N GLU A 179 -15.26 -9.57 32.35
CA GLU A 179 -15.43 -10.76 31.52
C GLU A 179 -16.13 -11.85 32.33
N LYS A 180 -17.28 -12.29 31.83
CA LYS A 180 -18.05 -13.42 32.35
C LYS A 180 -17.95 -14.57 31.36
N ILE A 181 -17.33 -15.67 31.75
CA ILE A 181 -17.26 -16.90 30.95
C ILE A 181 -18.22 -17.92 31.56
N VAL A 182 -19.09 -18.49 30.74
CA VAL A 182 -20.11 -19.48 31.14
C VAL A 182 -19.73 -20.84 30.55
N SER A 183 -19.58 -21.84 31.41
CA SER A 183 -19.26 -23.22 31.03
C SER A 183 -20.21 -24.19 31.74
N GLY A 184 -21.33 -24.51 31.09
CA GLY A 184 -22.38 -25.33 31.70
C GLY A 184 -23.08 -24.57 32.83
N ALA A 185 -23.09 -25.13 34.04
CA ALA A 185 -23.62 -24.46 35.23
C ALA A 185 -22.61 -23.49 35.89
N ASP A 186 -21.33 -23.61 35.55
CA ASP A 186 -20.27 -22.81 36.16
C ASP A 186 -20.08 -21.47 35.46
N THR A 187 -19.76 -20.45 36.25
CA THR A 187 -19.46 -19.10 35.76
C THR A 187 -18.15 -18.62 36.35
N VAL A 188 -17.25 -18.14 35.49
CA VAL A 188 -16.01 -17.46 35.90
C VAL A 188 -16.16 -15.97 35.61
N LEU A 189 -15.90 -15.14 36.62
CA LEU A 189 -15.89 -13.68 36.51
C LEU A 189 -14.45 -13.18 36.64
N GLN A 190 -13.95 -12.54 35.59
CA GLN A 190 -12.70 -11.79 35.62
C GLN A 190 -13.03 -10.31 35.52
N SER A 191 -12.40 -9.48 36.33
CA SER A 191 -12.60 -8.03 36.26
C SER A 191 -11.26 -7.32 36.32
N ALA A 192 -11.09 -6.30 35.50
CA ALA A 192 -9.94 -5.40 35.54
C ALA A 192 -10.36 -3.95 35.75
N SER A 193 -9.54 -3.19 36.48
CA SER A 193 -9.67 -1.74 36.62
C SER A 193 -8.38 -1.07 36.18
N PHE A 194 -8.46 0.09 35.55
CA PHE A 194 -7.33 0.82 34.99
C PHE A 194 -7.16 2.15 35.72
N VAL A 195 -5.91 2.56 35.91
CA VAL A 195 -5.56 3.79 36.60
C VAL A 195 -4.61 4.57 35.71
N TYR A 196 -5.00 5.80 35.41
CA TYR A 196 -4.25 6.74 34.60
C TYR A 196 -3.57 7.78 35.49
N ASP A 197 -2.42 8.29 35.05
CA ASP A 197 -1.76 9.40 35.74
C ASP A 197 -2.28 10.78 35.30
N SER A 198 -1.69 11.84 35.83
CA SER A 198 -2.07 13.23 35.52
C SER A 198 -1.86 13.64 34.06
N LEU A 199 -1.15 12.83 33.27
CA LEU A 199 -0.95 13.04 31.83
C LEU A 199 -1.87 12.12 31.00
N ASN A 200 -2.82 11.43 31.64
CA ASN A 200 -3.73 10.44 31.05
C ASN A 200 -3.02 9.23 30.44
N ASN A 201 -1.79 8.93 30.87
CA ASN A 201 -1.10 7.70 30.50
C ASN A 201 -1.50 6.57 31.45
N LEU A 202 -1.65 5.35 30.93
CA LEU A 202 -1.99 4.18 31.75
C LEU A 202 -0.84 3.87 32.71
N ALA A 203 -1.01 4.20 33.98
CA ALA A 203 0.01 4.03 35.01
C ALA A 203 -0.03 2.64 35.65
N SER A 204 -1.24 2.11 35.87
CA SER A 204 -1.40 0.74 36.32
C SER A 204 -2.75 0.14 35.95
N LEU A 205 -2.86 -1.18 35.97
CA LEU A 205 -4.14 -1.88 35.93
C LEU A 205 -4.14 -3.04 36.92
N LYS A 206 -5.31 -3.35 37.46
CA LYS A 206 -5.53 -4.40 38.44
C LYS A 206 -6.52 -5.41 37.88
N LYS A 207 -6.10 -6.66 37.74
CA LYS A 207 -6.93 -7.80 37.32
C LYS A 207 -7.16 -8.76 38.49
N TRP A 208 -8.42 -8.96 38.86
CA TRP A 208 -8.78 -9.89 39.94
C TRP A 208 -8.56 -11.34 39.51
N VAL A 209 -7.88 -12.12 40.37
CA VAL A 209 -7.71 -13.57 40.22
C VAL A 209 -8.74 -14.30 41.10
N SER A 210 -8.91 -13.83 42.34
CA SER A 210 -9.96 -14.27 43.25
C SER A 210 -10.37 -13.10 44.14
N LYS A 211 -11.64 -12.71 44.08
CA LYS A 211 -12.16 -11.63 44.94
C LYS A 211 -12.26 -12.07 46.40
N ASP A 212 -12.63 -13.33 46.65
CA ASP A 212 -12.78 -13.90 48.00
C ASP A 212 -11.44 -13.93 48.75
N LEU A 213 -10.36 -14.34 48.06
CA LEU A 213 -9.01 -14.34 48.63
C LEU A 213 -8.34 -12.96 48.57
N GLN A 214 -9.07 -11.94 48.11
CA GLN A 214 -8.54 -10.60 47.82
C GLN A 214 -7.24 -10.64 46.99
N LYS A 215 -7.13 -11.60 46.07
CA LYS A 215 -5.94 -11.87 45.27
C LYS A 215 -6.09 -11.29 43.87
N TYR A 216 -5.14 -10.47 43.45
CA TYR A 216 -5.15 -9.82 42.14
C TYR A 216 -3.75 -9.71 41.54
N ILE A 217 -3.68 -9.57 40.22
CA ILE A 217 -2.48 -9.18 39.50
C ILE A 217 -2.56 -7.68 39.24
N GLN A 218 -1.53 -6.94 39.61
CA GLN A 218 -1.37 -5.53 39.31
C GLN A 218 -0.23 -5.36 38.32
N THR A 219 -0.52 -4.77 37.17
CA THR A 219 0.48 -4.34 36.20
C THR A 219 0.79 -2.88 36.45
N ASN A 220 2.04 -2.55 36.73
CA ASN A 220 2.54 -1.18 36.83
C ASN A 220 3.33 -0.86 35.56
N ILE A 221 3.10 0.33 35.00
CA ILE A 221 3.78 0.81 33.80
C ILE A 221 4.56 2.07 34.18
N TYR A 222 5.83 2.10 33.77
CA TYR A 222 6.73 3.21 34.03
C TYR A 222 7.18 3.84 32.72
N TYR A 223 7.08 5.17 32.66
CA TYR A 223 7.46 6.04 31.56
C TYR A 223 8.72 6.85 31.93
N PRO A 224 9.34 7.60 30.99
CA PRO A 224 10.61 8.28 31.26
C PRO A 224 10.52 9.28 32.42
N TYR A 225 9.37 9.91 32.65
CA TYR A 225 9.16 10.84 33.77
C TYR A 225 9.04 10.17 35.14
N ASN A 226 8.83 8.85 35.21
CA ASN A 226 8.94 8.12 36.47
C ASN A 226 10.40 7.92 36.91
N TYR A 227 11.35 8.13 35.99
CA TYR A 227 12.78 7.97 36.21
C TYR A 227 13.53 9.29 36.38
N SER A 228 14.58 9.26 37.18
CA SER A 228 15.57 10.33 37.37
C SER A 228 16.96 9.85 36.99
N LEU A 229 17.03 9.21 35.83
CA LEU A 229 18.26 8.71 35.22
C LEU A 229 18.97 9.81 34.43
N THR A 230 20.21 9.53 34.04
CA THR A 230 20.96 10.29 33.03
C THR A 230 20.86 9.60 31.65
N GLY A 231 21.50 10.16 30.63
CA GLY A 231 21.60 9.53 29.31
C GLY A 231 20.27 9.48 28.53
N PRO A 232 20.01 8.44 27.72
CA PRO A 232 18.90 8.41 26.78
C PRO A 232 17.51 8.55 27.43
N VAL A 233 17.28 7.94 28.60
CA VAL A 233 15.99 8.06 29.31
C VAL A 233 15.76 9.49 29.81
N LYS A 234 16.83 10.19 30.23
CA LYS A 234 16.75 11.63 30.57
C LYS A 234 16.28 12.43 29.36
N THR A 235 16.89 12.20 28.21
CA THR A 235 16.55 12.93 26.98
C THR A 235 15.11 12.66 26.57
N LEU A 236 14.63 11.41 26.61
CA LEU A 236 13.23 11.08 26.36
C LEU A 236 12.29 11.86 27.29
N ARG A 237 12.58 11.88 28.60
CA ARG A 237 11.81 12.63 29.59
C ARG A 237 11.80 14.12 29.29
N ASP A 238 12.98 14.72 29.13
CA ASP A 238 13.12 16.17 28.97
C ASP A 238 12.56 16.66 27.63
N SER A 239 12.49 15.78 26.63
CA SER A 239 11.82 16.03 25.34
C SER A 239 10.31 15.72 25.37
N GLY A 240 9.73 15.34 26.51
CA GLY A 240 8.31 15.01 26.62
C GLY A 240 7.88 13.77 25.83
N ILE A 241 8.82 12.91 25.44
CA ILE A 241 8.54 11.70 24.66
C ILE A 241 8.00 10.62 25.60
N ILE A 242 6.76 10.20 25.36
CA ILE A 242 6.10 9.17 26.14
C ILE A 242 6.29 7.80 25.48
N VAL A 243 7.08 6.95 26.12
CA VAL A 243 7.31 5.55 25.72
C VAL A 243 7.39 4.67 26.97
N LYS A 244 6.98 3.40 26.87
CA LYS A 244 7.08 2.48 28.01
C LYS A 244 8.54 2.12 28.28
N VAL A 245 9.04 2.47 29.47
CA VAL A 245 10.40 2.13 29.93
C VAL A 245 10.41 0.84 30.73
N ALA A 246 9.41 0.61 31.58
CA ALA A 246 9.27 -0.66 32.28
C ALA A 246 7.80 -1.06 32.46
N GLU A 247 7.55 -2.36 32.49
CA GLU A 247 6.28 -2.95 32.90
C GLU A 247 6.56 -4.04 33.92
N GLU A 248 5.80 -4.04 35.01
CA GLU A 248 5.93 -5.02 36.09
C GLU A 248 4.57 -5.58 36.46
N GLN A 249 4.46 -6.90 36.54
CA GLN A 249 3.27 -7.58 37.01
C GLN A 249 3.50 -8.18 38.38
N TRP A 250 2.63 -7.82 39.31
CA TRP A 250 2.71 -8.16 40.71
C TRP A 250 1.47 -8.95 41.11
N VAL A 251 1.66 -10.14 41.70
CA VAL A 251 0.56 -10.79 42.41
C VAL A 251 0.49 -10.19 43.82
N LYS A 252 -0.69 -9.70 44.19
CA LYS A 252 -0.94 -9.08 45.49
C LYS A 252 -2.07 -9.80 46.22
N THR A 253 -1.88 -9.94 47.53
CA THR A 253 -2.88 -10.36 48.52
C THR A 253 -2.87 -9.31 49.65
N PRO A 254 -3.78 -9.38 50.64
CA PRO A 254 -3.78 -8.44 51.76
C PRO A 254 -2.46 -8.41 52.56
N THR A 255 -1.67 -9.49 52.51
CA THR A 255 -0.47 -9.66 53.32
C THR A 255 0.82 -9.84 52.52
N SER A 256 0.75 -9.93 51.18
CA SER A 256 1.92 -10.24 50.35
C SER A 256 1.90 -9.54 49.00
N GLU A 257 3.07 -9.14 48.53
CA GLU A 257 3.31 -8.63 47.19
C GLU A 257 4.51 -9.37 46.58
N SER A 258 4.33 -9.94 45.39
CA SER A 258 5.39 -10.69 44.71
C SER A 258 5.35 -10.44 43.20
N LEU A 259 6.52 -10.16 42.63
CA LEU A 259 6.71 -9.91 41.22
C LEU A 259 6.63 -11.25 40.46
N ILE A 260 5.83 -11.30 39.40
CA ILE A 260 5.66 -12.48 38.55
C ILE A 260 6.12 -12.24 37.11
N SER A 261 6.26 -10.98 36.69
CA SER A 261 6.84 -10.60 35.42
C SER A 261 7.42 -9.20 35.52
N ALA A 262 8.55 -8.95 34.88
CA ALA A 262 9.07 -7.61 34.65
C ALA A 262 9.73 -7.56 33.27
N THR A 263 9.52 -6.46 32.55
CA THR A 263 10.23 -6.14 31.32
C THR A 263 10.69 -4.69 31.40
N ILE A 264 11.97 -4.44 31.14
CA ILE A 264 12.58 -3.11 31.19
C ILE A 264 13.29 -2.85 29.87
N THR A 265 12.99 -1.73 29.24
CA THR A 265 13.61 -1.26 28.00
C THR A 265 14.68 -0.23 28.33
N GLY A 266 15.93 -0.59 28.09
CA GLY A 266 17.04 0.35 27.98
C GLY A 266 17.12 0.95 26.59
N TYR A 267 17.46 2.22 26.51
CA TYR A 267 17.54 2.99 25.27
C TYR A 267 18.98 3.41 24.99
N GLU A 268 19.31 3.62 23.72
CA GLU A 268 20.57 4.21 23.28
C GLU A 268 20.32 5.43 22.37
N VAL A 269 21.27 6.36 22.36
CA VAL A 269 21.33 7.41 21.33
C VAL A 269 22.08 6.82 20.15
N ILE A 270 21.41 6.76 18.99
CA ILE A 270 22.00 6.37 17.71
C ILE A 270 22.34 7.61 16.88
N THR A 271 22.93 7.41 15.71
CA THR A 271 23.35 8.48 14.79
C THR A 271 22.26 9.52 14.56
N GLY A 272 22.63 10.81 14.66
CA GLY A 272 21.71 11.94 14.49
C GLY A 272 20.87 12.28 15.72
N ASN A 273 21.34 11.98 16.94
CA ASN A 273 20.65 12.23 18.21
C ASN A 273 19.28 11.57 18.34
N LYS A 274 19.03 10.51 17.56
CA LYS A 274 17.78 9.75 17.64
C LYS A 274 17.91 8.72 18.76
N ILE A 275 16.81 8.47 19.47
CA ILE A 275 16.80 7.51 20.58
C ILE A 275 15.99 6.30 20.19
N LYS A 276 16.57 5.11 20.38
CA LYS A 276 15.91 3.83 20.08
C LYS A 276 16.13 2.83 21.22
N PRO A 277 15.21 1.85 21.38
CA PRO A 277 15.43 0.73 22.28
C PRO A 277 16.77 0.04 21.98
N LYS A 278 17.43 -0.52 22.99
CA LYS A 278 18.69 -1.24 22.81
C LYS A 278 18.74 -2.51 23.62
N TYR A 279 18.31 -2.41 24.87
CA TYR A 279 18.40 -3.49 25.84
C TYR A 279 17.00 -3.84 26.31
N ILE A 280 16.65 -5.12 26.33
CA ILE A 280 15.44 -5.61 26.99
C ILE A 280 15.89 -6.50 28.14
N TYR A 281 15.58 -6.09 29.35
CA TYR A 281 15.77 -6.90 30.56
C TYR A 281 14.45 -7.57 30.92
N GLY A 282 14.52 -8.80 31.41
CA GLY A 282 13.33 -9.59 31.73
C GLY A 282 13.52 -10.44 32.97
N LEU A 283 12.46 -10.57 33.78
CA LEU A 283 12.49 -11.41 34.98
C LEU A 283 12.78 -12.88 34.62
N GLN A 284 13.79 -13.46 35.25
CA GLN A 284 14.12 -14.89 35.19
C GLN A 284 13.83 -15.53 36.54
N SER A 285 12.63 -16.08 36.69
CA SER A 285 12.21 -16.79 37.89
C SER A 285 11.08 -17.78 37.56
N ASP A 286 11.15 -18.99 38.12
CA ASP A 286 10.10 -20.01 38.05
C ASP A 286 9.00 -19.80 39.11
N LYS A 287 9.24 -18.90 40.08
CA LYS A 287 8.35 -18.61 41.21
C LYS A 287 8.11 -17.10 41.36
N PRO A 288 6.97 -16.68 41.94
CA PRO A 288 6.76 -15.29 42.33
C PRO A 288 7.86 -14.81 43.27
N VAL A 289 8.49 -13.67 42.96
CA VAL A 289 9.60 -13.09 43.73
C VAL A 289 9.07 -12.07 44.74
N PRO A 290 9.24 -12.27 46.06
CA PRO A 290 8.73 -11.34 47.06
C PRO A 290 9.32 -9.91 46.93
N LEU A 291 8.52 -8.89 47.28
CA LEU A 291 8.95 -7.49 47.29
C LEU A 291 10.24 -7.27 48.10
N SER A 292 10.42 -7.98 49.21
CA SER A 292 11.63 -7.93 50.04
C SER A 292 12.89 -8.41 49.33
N THR A 293 12.76 -9.29 48.34
CA THR A 293 13.87 -9.84 47.56
C THR A 293 14.19 -8.98 46.34
N ILE A 294 13.15 -8.56 45.61
CA ILE A 294 13.35 -7.76 44.38
C ILE A 294 13.60 -6.27 44.66
N GLY A 295 13.13 -5.76 45.81
CA GLY A 295 13.18 -4.35 46.18
C GLY A 295 12.06 -3.51 45.55
N ALA A 296 11.77 -2.38 46.18
CA ALA A 296 10.82 -1.40 45.65
C ALA A 296 11.36 -0.71 44.38
N PHE A 297 10.45 -0.13 43.59
CA PHE A 297 10.82 0.71 42.44
C PHE A 297 11.81 1.80 42.85
N ASN A 298 12.87 1.98 42.07
CA ASN A 298 13.90 2.98 42.31
C ASN A 298 14.07 3.89 41.09
N ARG A 299 13.62 5.15 41.20
CA ARG A 299 13.69 6.14 40.12
C ARG A 299 15.13 6.43 39.63
N PHE A 300 16.15 6.13 40.42
CA PHE A 300 17.55 6.44 40.10
C PHE A 300 18.31 5.28 39.44
N VAL A 301 17.68 4.11 39.30
CA VAL A 301 18.31 2.92 38.72
C VAL A 301 17.37 2.30 37.69
N LEU A 302 17.83 2.13 36.44
CA LEU A 302 17.00 1.57 35.37
C LEU A 302 16.49 0.17 35.71
N ASN A 303 17.43 -0.70 36.12
CA ASN A 303 17.17 -2.07 36.53
C ASN A 303 17.73 -2.29 37.95
N ARG A 304 16.82 -2.40 38.93
CA ARG A 304 17.18 -2.48 40.36
C ARG A 304 17.78 -3.81 40.80
N ASN A 305 17.59 -4.88 40.02
CA ASN A 305 18.04 -6.22 40.38
C ASN A 305 18.43 -7.00 39.12
N SER A 306 19.65 -6.76 38.64
CA SER A 306 20.18 -7.40 37.43
C SER A 306 20.38 -8.92 37.56
N SER A 307 20.44 -9.45 38.78
CA SER A 307 20.55 -10.90 39.02
C SER A 307 19.25 -11.62 38.68
N LEU A 308 18.09 -11.05 39.05
CA LEU A 308 16.77 -11.63 38.77
C LEU A 308 16.14 -11.09 37.49
N ILE A 309 16.53 -9.90 37.05
CA ILE A 309 16.07 -9.28 35.80
C ILE A 309 17.29 -9.08 34.88
N PRO A 310 17.97 -10.14 34.43
CA PRO A 310 19.14 -10.01 33.57
C PRO A 310 18.78 -9.41 32.20
N LEU A 311 19.82 -9.01 31.45
CA LEU A 311 19.69 -8.63 30.06
C LEU A 311 19.25 -9.86 29.23
N VAL A 312 18.09 -9.78 28.58
CA VAL A 312 17.53 -10.87 27.78
C VAL A 312 17.76 -10.62 26.29
N THR A 313 17.48 -9.41 25.81
CA THR A 313 17.62 -9.08 24.38
C THR A 313 18.48 -7.84 24.17
N THR A 314 19.36 -7.90 23.17
CA THR A 314 20.09 -6.75 22.66
C THR A 314 19.67 -6.50 21.22
N ILE A 315 19.22 -5.29 20.89
CA ILE A 315 18.98 -4.88 19.51
C ILE A 315 20.32 -4.42 18.93
N GLU A 316 20.92 -5.26 18.10
CA GLU A 316 22.29 -5.04 17.64
C GLU A 316 22.34 -4.11 16.42
N ARG A 317 21.32 -4.13 15.54
CA ARG A 317 21.32 -3.35 14.30
C ARG A 317 19.96 -2.77 13.94
N TYR A 318 20.03 -1.61 13.30
CA TYR A 318 18.91 -0.89 12.71
C TYR A 318 19.20 -0.61 11.24
N ASP A 319 18.14 -0.51 10.42
CA ASP A 319 18.23 0.00 9.06
C ASP A 319 18.30 1.55 9.04
N ALA A 320 18.34 2.13 7.85
CA ALA A 320 18.34 3.59 7.68
C ALA A 320 17.03 4.25 8.16
N LYS A 321 15.92 3.50 8.22
CA LYS A 321 14.60 3.94 8.70
C LYS A 321 14.40 3.71 10.20
N LEU A 322 15.43 3.20 10.89
CA LEU A 322 15.46 2.92 12.32
C LEU A 322 14.49 1.80 12.75
N VAL A 323 14.27 0.84 11.86
CA VAL A 323 13.61 -0.45 12.11
C VAL A 323 14.70 -1.49 12.44
N SER A 324 14.42 -2.39 13.38
CA SER A 324 15.39 -3.39 13.84
C SER A 324 15.68 -4.41 12.72
N LEU A 325 16.96 -4.64 12.45
CA LEU A 325 17.44 -5.66 11.50
C LEU A 325 17.92 -6.93 12.20
N GLN A 326 18.39 -6.80 13.44
CA GLN A 326 19.04 -7.88 14.17
C GLN A 326 18.84 -7.71 15.68
N VAL A 327 18.46 -8.81 16.31
CA VAL A 327 18.38 -8.94 17.76
C VAL A 327 19.17 -10.16 18.23
N ALA A 328 19.87 -10.02 19.34
CA ALA A 328 20.53 -11.13 20.03
C ALA A 328 19.76 -11.49 21.29
N ASN A 329 19.52 -12.78 21.50
CA ASN A 329 19.07 -13.32 22.77
C ASN A 329 20.32 -13.61 23.63
N ASN A 330 20.52 -12.84 24.70
CA ASN A 330 21.68 -12.94 25.56
C ASN A 330 21.62 -14.15 26.51
N LEU A 331 20.46 -14.82 26.62
CA LEU A 331 20.33 -16.05 27.42
C LEU A 331 20.77 -17.27 26.61
N THR A 332 20.45 -17.31 25.30
CA THR A 332 20.77 -18.47 24.44
C THR A 332 22.00 -18.24 23.56
N GLY A 333 22.41 -16.99 23.33
CA GLY A 333 23.44 -16.61 22.36
C GLY A 333 22.93 -16.54 20.91
N SER A 334 21.75 -17.08 20.64
CA SER A 334 21.08 -17.02 19.33
C SER A 334 20.84 -15.60 18.84
N ARG A 335 20.88 -15.43 17.52
CA ARG A 335 20.52 -14.19 16.83
C ARG A 335 19.30 -14.41 15.96
N GLN A 336 18.43 -13.41 15.90
CA GLN A 336 17.35 -13.33 14.93
C GLN A 336 17.60 -12.12 14.05
N SER A 337 17.52 -12.31 12.74
CA SER A 337 17.69 -11.26 11.75
C SER A 337 16.46 -11.17 10.86
N VAL A 338 16.15 -9.95 10.41
CA VAL A 338 15.00 -9.68 9.55
C VAL A 338 15.47 -8.85 8.36
N ILE A 339 15.04 -9.26 7.16
CA ILE A 339 15.17 -8.47 5.94
C ILE A 339 13.81 -7.85 5.66
N TRP A 340 13.79 -6.52 5.55
CA TRP A 340 12.57 -5.75 5.32
C TRP A 340 12.48 -5.33 3.85
N ASP A 341 11.26 -5.19 3.37
CA ASP A 341 11.01 -4.42 2.16
C ASP A 341 11.14 -2.92 2.46
N ASP A 342 11.93 -2.24 1.65
CA ASP A 342 12.14 -0.81 1.78
C ASP A 342 10.87 -0.02 1.46
N GLU A 343 9.97 -0.50 0.59
CA GLU A 343 8.78 0.26 0.21
C GLU A 343 7.66 0.14 1.25
N HIS A 344 7.32 -1.08 1.67
CA HIS A 344 6.15 -1.35 2.53
C HIS A 344 6.50 -1.51 4.02
N GLN A 345 7.78 -1.51 4.41
CA GLN A 345 8.23 -1.80 5.78
C GLN A 345 7.68 -3.12 6.34
N THR A 346 7.45 -4.10 5.46
CA THR A 346 7.04 -5.47 5.83
C THR A 346 8.26 -6.38 5.85
N SER A 347 8.28 -7.37 6.74
CA SER A 347 9.35 -8.36 6.74
C SER A 347 9.19 -9.23 5.50
N VAL A 348 10.21 -9.33 4.66
CA VAL A 348 10.23 -10.24 3.50
C VAL A 348 10.99 -11.52 3.80
N SER A 349 11.85 -11.52 4.82
CA SER A 349 12.49 -12.73 5.34
C SER A 349 12.84 -12.60 6.81
N THR A 350 12.62 -13.69 7.55
CA THR A 350 12.99 -13.85 8.96
C THR A 350 13.95 -15.02 9.08
N ILE A 351 15.07 -14.78 9.78
CA ILE A 351 16.15 -15.75 9.96
C ILE A 351 16.39 -15.95 11.45
N THR A 352 16.47 -17.20 11.89
CA THR A 352 16.87 -17.58 13.26
C THR A 352 18.25 -18.23 13.24
N ASP A 353 19.03 -17.98 14.30
CA ASP A 353 20.40 -18.45 14.52
C ASP A 353 21.44 -17.92 13.52
N ALA A 354 21.22 -16.73 12.96
CA ALA A 354 22.20 -16.03 12.11
C ALA A 354 22.20 -14.53 12.31
N ALA A 355 23.39 -13.92 12.19
CA ALA A 355 23.55 -12.47 12.12
C ALA A 355 23.16 -11.94 10.73
N TYR A 356 22.79 -10.67 10.67
CA TYR A 356 22.36 -9.99 9.44
C TYR A 356 23.47 -9.99 8.38
N THR A 357 24.74 -9.98 8.79
CA THR A 357 25.90 -10.04 7.88
C THR A 357 26.23 -11.45 7.36
N GLU A 358 25.51 -12.48 7.83
CA GLU A 358 25.67 -13.88 7.40
C GLU A 358 24.54 -14.31 6.45
N VAL A 359 23.60 -13.42 6.14
CA VAL A 359 22.38 -13.80 5.42
C VAL A 359 22.19 -12.91 4.20
N ALA A 360 21.60 -13.48 3.16
CA ALA A 360 21.10 -12.72 2.03
C ALA A 360 19.82 -13.36 1.48
N TYR A 361 18.88 -12.54 1.04
CA TYR A 361 17.60 -12.98 0.51
C TYR A 361 17.03 -11.98 -0.51
N THR A 362 16.50 -12.49 -1.61
CA THR A 362 15.64 -11.72 -2.50
C THR A 362 14.64 -12.63 -3.21
N SER A 363 13.39 -12.16 -3.33
CA SER A 363 12.37 -12.68 -4.24
C SER A 363 12.20 -11.79 -5.47
N PHE A 364 13.08 -10.80 -5.68
CA PHE A 364 13.07 -9.89 -6.83
C PHE A 364 11.80 -9.03 -7.01
N GLU A 365 10.95 -8.95 -5.99
CA GLU A 365 9.71 -8.15 -6.01
C GLU A 365 10.00 -6.65 -5.92
N GLY A 366 10.96 -6.27 -5.09
CA GLY A 366 11.30 -4.89 -4.77
C GLY A 366 12.72 -4.47 -5.18
N PRO A 367 13.07 -3.18 -5.00
CA PRO A 367 14.40 -2.67 -5.33
C PRO A 367 15.49 -3.12 -4.33
N ASN A 368 15.11 -3.52 -3.11
CA ASN A 368 16.02 -4.04 -2.11
C ASN A 368 16.22 -5.55 -2.32
N ASN A 369 17.47 -5.98 -2.45
CA ASN A 369 17.84 -7.37 -2.71
C ASN A 369 18.43 -8.08 -1.46
N GLY A 370 18.17 -7.56 -0.26
CA GLY A 370 18.48 -8.22 1.01
C GLY A 370 19.90 -8.77 1.08
N ASN A 371 20.89 -7.88 1.17
CA ASN A 371 22.34 -8.16 1.18
C ASN A 371 22.92 -8.82 -0.08
N TRP A 372 22.10 -9.17 -1.09
CA TRP A 372 22.62 -9.50 -2.41
C TRP A 372 22.98 -8.22 -3.17
N THR A 373 24.16 -8.24 -3.79
CA THR A 373 24.49 -7.35 -4.91
C THR A 373 24.01 -8.02 -6.19
N VAL A 374 22.90 -7.51 -6.72
CA VAL A 374 22.29 -7.99 -7.96
C VAL A 374 22.66 -7.03 -9.10
N PRO A 375 23.17 -7.52 -10.25
CA PRO A 375 23.51 -6.65 -11.37
C PRO A 375 22.26 -6.00 -11.96
N SER A 376 22.42 -4.85 -12.63
CA SER A 376 21.33 -4.27 -13.41
C SER A 376 20.87 -5.30 -14.46
N GLY A 377 19.58 -5.62 -14.45
CA GLY A 377 19.08 -6.81 -15.13
C GLY A 377 17.65 -6.71 -15.61
N GLN A 378 17.22 -7.78 -16.27
CA GLN A 378 15.87 -7.94 -16.81
C GLN A 378 15.04 -8.80 -15.85
N TYR A 379 14.03 -8.19 -15.25
CA TYR A 379 13.00 -8.89 -14.49
C TYR A 379 12.01 -9.55 -15.45
N ASN A 380 11.54 -10.74 -15.09
CA ASN A 380 10.47 -11.44 -15.78
C ASN A 380 9.17 -11.28 -14.97
N TYR A 381 8.17 -10.67 -15.59
CA TYR A 381 6.86 -10.36 -14.99
C TYR A 381 5.77 -11.38 -15.38
N SER A 382 6.13 -12.41 -16.14
CA SER A 382 5.17 -13.38 -16.69
C SER A 382 5.20 -14.73 -15.99
N ASP A 383 6.27 -15.03 -15.26
CA ASP A 383 6.46 -16.30 -14.58
C ASP A 383 7.36 -16.10 -13.36
N ALA A 384 6.90 -16.54 -12.20
CA ALA A 384 7.58 -16.47 -10.91
C ALA A 384 7.10 -17.64 -10.04
N ILE A 385 7.97 -18.14 -9.16
CA ILE A 385 7.57 -19.19 -8.20
C ILE A 385 6.88 -18.60 -6.98
N THR A 386 7.22 -17.36 -6.62
CA THR A 386 6.63 -16.57 -5.52
C THR A 386 6.42 -15.14 -6.00
N GLY A 387 5.46 -14.43 -5.40
CA GLY A 387 5.17 -13.06 -5.82
C GLY A 387 4.79 -12.95 -7.30
N ASN A 388 5.26 -11.90 -7.95
CA ASN A 388 4.90 -11.53 -9.32
C ASN A 388 6.11 -11.41 -10.26
N ARG A 389 7.34 -11.50 -9.75
CA ARG A 389 8.56 -11.25 -10.52
C ARG A 389 9.60 -12.32 -10.26
N SER A 390 10.26 -12.75 -11.33
CA SER A 390 11.51 -13.49 -11.25
C SER A 390 12.64 -12.74 -11.94
N PHE A 391 13.88 -13.16 -11.74
CA PHE A 391 15.06 -12.48 -12.29
C PHE A 391 15.75 -13.30 -13.37
N LYS A 392 15.99 -12.70 -14.52
CA LYS A 392 16.79 -13.31 -15.59
C LYS A 392 18.27 -13.00 -15.37
N LEU A 393 18.98 -13.92 -14.71
CA LEU A 393 20.40 -13.82 -14.43
C LEU A 393 21.23 -13.89 -15.72
N ASN A 394 21.91 -12.79 -16.01
CA ASN A 394 22.95 -12.70 -17.03
C ASN A 394 24.13 -11.91 -16.46
N GLY A 395 25.06 -12.61 -15.81
CA GLY A 395 26.15 -12.01 -15.03
C GLY A 395 26.32 -12.72 -13.68
N THR A 396 26.80 -11.99 -12.68
CA THR A 396 27.09 -12.50 -11.35
C THR A 396 26.27 -11.78 -10.28
N ILE A 397 25.55 -12.54 -9.45
CA ILE A 397 25.00 -12.08 -8.17
C ILE A 397 25.97 -12.47 -7.07
N SER A 398 26.21 -11.57 -6.12
CA SER A 398 27.15 -11.84 -5.03
C SER A 398 26.68 -11.34 -3.67
N ALA A 399 27.07 -12.04 -2.60
CA ALA A 399 26.94 -11.57 -1.23
C ALA A 399 28.23 -11.83 -0.45
N SER A 400 28.56 -10.95 0.49
CA SER A 400 29.64 -11.18 1.46
C SER A 400 29.07 -11.92 2.66
N VAL A 401 29.81 -12.91 3.17
CA VAL A 401 29.42 -13.70 4.35
C VAL A 401 30.61 -13.84 5.30
N THR A 402 30.36 -14.33 6.52
CA THR A 402 31.44 -14.49 7.51
C THR A 402 32.00 -15.91 7.51
N VAL A 403 33.31 -16.04 7.66
CA VAL A 403 33.98 -17.35 7.73
C VAL A 403 33.66 -18.07 9.05
N GLY A 404 33.69 -19.40 9.03
CA GLY A 404 33.54 -20.25 10.21
C GLY A 404 32.26 -21.08 10.26
N ARG A 405 31.34 -20.90 9.30
CA ARG A 405 30.10 -21.69 9.18
C ARG A 405 29.88 -22.12 7.74
N GLU A 406 29.34 -23.31 7.54
CA GLU A 406 28.88 -23.75 6.22
C GLU A 406 27.64 -22.94 5.81
N TYR A 407 27.46 -22.67 4.53
CA TYR A 407 26.33 -21.88 4.02
C TYR A 407 25.46 -22.69 3.08
N VAL A 408 24.15 -22.61 3.29
CA VAL A 408 23.14 -23.12 2.38
C VAL A 408 22.70 -22.00 1.45
N VAL A 409 22.83 -22.22 0.14
CA VAL A 409 22.24 -21.36 -0.88
C VAL A 409 21.14 -22.12 -1.59
N THR A 410 19.92 -21.59 -1.61
CA THR A 410 18.79 -22.19 -2.33
C THR A 410 18.14 -21.18 -3.26
N TYR A 411 17.67 -21.65 -4.41
CA TYR A 411 16.96 -20.84 -5.40
C TYR A 411 16.11 -21.75 -6.27
N TRP A 412 15.03 -21.19 -6.81
CA TRP A 412 14.25 -21.81 -7.86
C TRP A 412 14.75 -21.36 -9.22
N THR A 413 14.76 -22.25 -10.21
CA THR A 413 15.08 -21.90 -11.60
C THR A 413 14.29 -22.72 -12.61
N THR A 414 13.96 -22.13 -13.75
CA THR A 414 13.42 -22.85 -14.91
C THR A 414 14.49 -23.55 -15.73
N GLY A 415 15.77 -23.27 -15.46
CA GLY A 415 16.93 -23.86 -16.13
C GLY A 415 17.60 -25.01 -15.36
N ALA A 416 18.85 -25.28 -15.71
CA ALA A 416 19.71 -26.18 -14.96
C ALA A 416 20.23 -25.50 -13.68
N GLY A 417 20.59 -26.30 -12.67
CA GLY A 417 21.21 -25.79 -11.45
C GLY A 417 22.55 -25.10 -11.75
N LEU A 418 22.82 -24.02 -11.02
CA LEU A 418 24.04 -23.24 -11.08
C LEU A 418 25.12 -23.83 -10.15
N THR A 419 26.35 -23.87 -10.64
CA THR A 419 27.53 -24.11 -9.81
C THR A 419 27.90 -22.81 -9.11
N ILE A 420 27.95 -22.83 -7.77
CA ILE A 420 28.22 -21.65 -6.94
C ILE A 420 29.57 -21.86 -6.25
N ASN A 421 30.51 -20.94 -6.45
CA ASN A 421 31.88 -21.05 -5.92
C ASN A 421 32.57 -22.40 -6.20
N GLY A 422 32.32 -22.99 -7.37
CA GLY A 422 32.85 -24.32 -7.72
C GLY A 422 32.13 -25.51 -7.08
N VAL A 423 31.11 -25.29 -6.24
CA VAL A 423 30.27 -26.33 -5.65
C VAL A 423 29.09 -26.63 -6.57
N SER A 424 28.95 -27.89 -6.98
CA SER A 424 27.82 -28.34 -7.80
C SER A 424 26.49 -28.33 -7.02
N PRO A 425 25.36 -28.04 -7.68
CA PRO A 425 24.06 -27.99 -7.04
C PRO A 425 23.42 -29.36 -6.85
N GLU A 426 22.65 -29.51 -5.77
CA GLU A 426 21.76 -30.62 -5.47
C GLU A 426 20.31 -30.22 -5.82
N LYS A 427 19.61 -31.02 -6.62
CA LYS A 427 18.19 -30.78 -6.92
C LYS A 427 17.32 -31.30 -5.78
N LEU A 428 16.54 -30.43 -5.14
CA LEU A 428 15.68 -30.79 -4.02
C LEU A 428 14.24 -31.09 -4.45
N ALA A 429 13.72 -30.34 -5.41
CA ALA A 429 12.34 -30.49 -5.87
C ALA A 429 12.16 -29.99 -7.32
N ALA A 430 11.08 -30.41 -7.95
CA ALA A 430 10.56 -29.81 -9.18
C ALA A 430 9.06 -29.58 -8.98
N LYS A 431 8.60 -28.36 -9.25
CA LYS A 431 7.22 -27.92 -9.07
C LYS A 431 6.85 -27.01 -10.24
N ARG A 432 5.75 -27.31 -10.94
CA ARG A 432 5.43 -26.64 -12.22
C ARG A 432 6.61 -26.73 -13.20
N ALA A 433 7.00 -25.61 -13.82
CA ALA A 433 8.19 -25.50 -14.69
C ALA A 433 9.48 -25.13 -13.91
N TRP A 434 9.42 -25.08 -12.58
CA TRP A 434 10.50 -24.60 -11.72
C TRP A 434 11.18 -25.76 -10.97
N ASN A 435 12.49 -25.65 -10.82
CA ASN A 435 13.32 -26.61 -10.11
C ASN A 435 14.01 -25.91 -8.93
N LEU A 436 13.88 -26.48 -7.74
CA LEU A 436 14.56 -26.02 -6.54
C LEU A 436 15.93 -26.69 -6.46
N TYR A 437 16.99 -25.89 -6.37
CA TYR A 437 18.35 -26.35 -6.16
C TYR A 437 18.93 -25.82 -4.84
N ARG A 438 19.92 -26.55 -4.33
CA ARG A 438 20.70 -26.22 -3.15
C ARG A 438 22.19 -26.36 -3.44
N ASN A 439 23.00 -25.42 -2.97
CA ASN A 439 24.45 -25.55 -2.88
C ASN A 439 24.84 -25.44 -1.40
N LEU A 440 25.67 -26.38 -0.90
CA LEU A 440 26.24 -26.33 0.44
C LEU A 440 27.70 -25.88 0.33
N LEU A 441 27.97 -24.65 0.74
CA LEU A 441 29.29 -24.04 0.66
C LEU A 441 30.09 -24.30 1.95
N PRO A 442 31.41 -24.50 1.85
CA PRO A 442 32.25 -24.86 2.99
C PRO A 442 32.42 -23.70 3.99
N SER A 443 32.86 -24.02 5.21
CA SER A 443 33.08 -23.04 6.28
C SER A 443 34.17 -21.99 6.02
N THR A 444 34.96 -22.18 4.96
CA THR A 444 35.97 -21.23 4.47
C THR A 444 35.39 -20.15 3.54
N THR A 445 34.09 -20.20 3.24
CA THR A 445 33.43 -19.25 2.34
C THR A 445 33.43 -17.83 2.93
N THR A 446 33.98 -16.88 2.17
CA THR A 446 34.00 -15.43 2.53
C THR A 446 33.02 -14.61 1.68
N SER A 447 32.72 -15.08 0.48
CA SER A 447 31.75 -14.48 -0.42
C SER A 447 31.04 -15.59 -1.20
N ILE A 448 29.79 -15.35 -1.56
CA ILE A 448 28.97 -16.24 -2.37
C ILE A 448 28.83 -15.58 -3.74
N SER A 449 29.18 -16.29 -4.83
CA SER A 449 29.09 -15.79 -6.20
C SER A 449 28.31 -16.76 -7.08
N LEU A 450 27.15 -16.32 -7.56
CA LEU A 450 26.29 -17.04 -8.49
C LEU A 450 26.45 -16.44 -9.88
N THR A 451 27.05 -17.18 -10.81
CA THR A 451 27.19 -16.74 -12.20
C THR A 451 26.26 -17.53 -13.10
N GLY A 452 25.51 -16.85 -13.95
CA GLY A 452 24.59 -17.46 -14.91
C GLY A 452 24.53 -16.67 -16.21
N SER A 453 24.15 -17.35 -17.30
CA SER A 453 23.92 -16.73 -18.61
C SER A 453 22.50 -17.03 -19.07
N ASN A 454 21.64 -16.02 -19.04
CA ASN A 454 20.22 -16.09 -19.40
C ASN A 454 19.41 -17.13 -18.60
N VAL A 455 19.73 -17.33 -17.32
CA VAL A 455 19.01 -18.27 -16.46
C VAL A 455 17.97 -17.53 -15.63
N VAL A 456 16.71 -17.94 -15.68
CA VAL A 456 15.67 -17.34 -14.83
C VAL A 456 15.72 -17.98 -13.44
N ILE A 457 15.82 -17.16 -12.40
CA ILE A 457 15.86 -17.57 -11.01
C ILE A 457 14.85 -16.79 -10.18
N ASP A 458 14.44 -17.38 -9.07
CA ASP A 458 13.54 -16.76 -8.09
C ASP A 458 13.84 -17.32 -6.68
N GLU A 459 13.36 -16.66 -5.62
CA GLU A 459 13.51 -17.08 -4.22
C GLU A 459 14.96 -17.41 -3.82
N LEU A 460 15.88 -16.48 -4.09
CA LEU A 460 17.31 -16.66 -3.84
C LEU A 460 17.64 -16.40 -2.36
N ARG A 461 18.04 -17.46 -1.66
CA ARG A 461 18.35 -17.48 -0.23
C ARG A 461 19.80 -17.87 0.01
N ALA A 462 20.47 -17.22 0.96
CA ALA A 462 21.74 -17.65 1.53
C ALA A 462 21.73 -17.46 3.06
N TYR A 463 22.07 -18.51 3.79
CA TYR A 463 22.11 -18.51 5.25
C TYR A 463 23.03 -19.63 5.77
N PRO A 464 23.55 -19.54 7.01
CA PRO A 464 24.32 -20.62 7.61
C PRO A 464 23.54 -21.95 7.68
N ALA A 465 24.22 -23.08 7.53
CA ALA A 465 23.58 -24.40 7.45
C ALA A 465 22.85 -24.83 8.74
N ASP A 466 23.23 -24.25 9.87
CA ASP A 466 22.63 -24.42 11.20
C ASP A 466 21.62 -23.31 11.55
N ALA A 467 21.29 -22.43 10.60
CA ALA A 467 20.24 -21.42 10.71
C ALA A 467 18.95 -21.85 9.98
N MET A 468 17.84 -21.16 10.25
CA MET A 468 16.58 -21.34 9.54
C MET A 468 16.13 -20.01 8.93
N MET A 469 15.62 -20.04 7.69
CA MET A 469 15.14 -18.86 6.97
C MET A 469 13.74 -19.13 6.40
N SER A 470 12.78 -18.30 6.81
CA SER A 470 11.44 -18.23 6.19
C SER A 470 11.30 -16.91 5.45
N SER A 471 10.62 -16.92 4.31
CA SER A 471 10.36 -15.71 3.53
C SER A 471 8.91 -15.57 3.09
N ASN A 472 8.55 -14.36 2.69
CA ASN A 472 7.25 -14.07 2.13
C ASN A 472 7.32 -12.92 1.13
N THR A 473 6.40 -12.95 0.18
CA THR A 473 6.12 -11.81 -0.71
C THR A 473 4.85 -11.11 -0.25
N VAL A 474 4.74 -9.82 -0.55
CA VAL A 474 3.56 -9.01 -0.22
C VAL A 474 3.00 -8.32 -1.46
N ASP A 475 1.72 -7.96 -1.42
CA ASP A 475 1.13 -7.03 -2.40
C ASP A 475 1.40 -5.56 -2.01
N PHE A 476 0.90 -4.63 -2.83
CA PHE A 476 1.02 -3.19 -2.59
C PHE A 476 0.38 -2.72 -1.28
N PHE A 477 -0.58 -3.46 -0.73
CA PHE A 477 -1.24 -3.14 0.53
C PHE A 477 -0.55 -3.79 1.73
N GLY A 478 0.57 -4.50 1.51
CA GLY A 478 1.30 -5.23 2.54
C GLY A 478 0.69 -6.59 2.90
N ASN A 479 -0.32 -7.07 2.16
CA ASN A 479 -0.89 -8.39 2.41
C ASN A 479 0.07 -9.47 1.91
N GLN A 480 0.26 -10.53 2.69
CA GLN A 480 1.13 -11.65 2.33
C GLN A 480 0.55 -12.42 1.13
N THR A 481 1.23 -12.41 -0.02
CA THR A 481 0.79 -13.08 -1.26
C THR A 481 1.39 -14.47 -1.44
N SER A 482 2.59 -14.69 -0.93
CA SER A 482 3.19 -16.02 -0.86
C SER A 482 4.08 -16.14 0.37
N VAL A 483 4.24 -17.37 0.84
CA VAL A 483 5.17 -17.74 1.91
C VAL A 483 6.02 -18.89 1.44
N ASN A 484 7.30 -18.85 1.78
CA ASN A 484 8.20 -19.96 1.60
C ASN A 484 8.86 -20.28 2.96
N SER A 485 8.49 -21.44 3.51
CA SER A 485 8.93 -21.87 4.84
C SER A 485 10.44 -22.18 4.91
N GLU A 486 10.92 -22.40 6.13
CA GLU A 486 12.27 -22.89 6.44
C GLU A 486 12.64 -24.19 5.72
N ASN A 487 11.65 -24.99 5.30
CA ASN A 487 11.85 -26.23 4.55
C ASN A 487 11.64 -26.08 3.03
N ASN A 488 11.71 -24.85 2.51
CA ASN A 488 11.49 -24.52 1.09
C ASN A 488 10.11 -24.93 0.53
N LYS A 489 9.07 -24.99 1.39
CA LYS A 489 7.69 -25.21 0.95
C LYS A 489 7.01 -23.88 0.68
N VAL A 490 6.55 -23.70 -0.55
CA VAL A 490 5.82 -22.51 -1.02
C VAL A 490 4.32 -22.70 -0.86
N ALA A 491 3.64 -21.67 -0.40
CA ALA A 491 2.19 -21.54 -0.42
C ALA A 491 1.78 -20.13 -0.86
N TYR A 492 0.63 -20.03 -1.52
CA TYR A 492 0.06 -18.79 -2.03
C TYR A 492 -1.14 -18.36 -1.20
N THR A 493 -1.39 -17.06 -1.13
CA THR A 493 -2.58 -16.50 -0.47
C THR A 493 -3.15 -15.38 -1.33
N GLU A 494 -4.44 -15.50 -1.64
CA GLU A 494 -5.20 -14.47 -2.34
C GLU A 494 -6.25 -13.86 -1.41
N TYR A 495 -6.56 -12.59 -1.64
CA TYR A 495 -7.52 -11.81 -0.87
C TYR A 495 -8.68 -11.37 -1.75
N ASP A 496 -9.83 -11.08 -1.14
CA ASP A 496 -10.90 -10.34 -1.81
C ASP A 496 -10.65 -8.83 -1.82
N ASP A 497 -11.53 -8.07 -2.48
CA ASP A 497 -11.43 -6.60 -2.61
C ASP A 497 -11.47 -5.85 -1.26
N LEU A 498 -11.82 -6.54 -0.17
CA LEU A 498 -11.85 -5.99 1.19
C LEU A 498 -10.62 -6.43 2.02
N GLY A 499 -9.64 -7.09 1.40
CA GLY A 499 -8.42 -7.54 2.06
C GLY A 499 -8.60 -8.78 2.95
N ARG A 500 -9.67 -9.56 2.76
CA ARG A 500 -9.91 -10.79 3.53
C ARG A 500 -9.37 -11.99 2.77
N VAL A 501 -8.71 -12.92 3.48
CA VAL A 501 -8.15 -14.15 2.89
C VAL A 501 -9.26 -14.92 2.20
N ARG A 502 -9.12 -15.14 0.90
CA ARG A 502 -10.11 -15.84 0.08
C ARG A 502 -9.67 -17.25 -0.26
N LEU A 503 -8.38 -17.42 -0.56
CA LEU A 503 -7.84 -18.67 -1.06
C LEU A 503 -6.40 -18.85 -0.56
N ARG A 504 -6.08 -20.06 -0.12
CA ARG A 504 -4.70 -20.51 0.12
C ARG A 504 -4.44 -21.79 -0.64
N GLU A 505 -3.34 -21.81 -1.38
CA GLU A 505 -2.96 -22.95 -2.21
C GLU A 505 -1.53 -23.38 -1.91
N ASP A 506 -1.24 -24.66 -2.09
CA ASP A 506 0.14 -25.14 -2.13
C ASP A 506 0.83 -24.76 -3.45
N VAL A 507 2.12 -25.06 -3.55
CA VAL A 507 2.93 -24.79 -4.75
C VAL A 507 2.38 -25.45 -6.03
N GLU A 508 1.64 -26.56 -5.92
CA GLU A 508 1.04 -27.26 -7.06
C GLU A 508 -0.30 -26.62 -7.50
N GLY A 509 -0.82 -25.66 -6.74
CA GLY A 509 -2.14 -25.07 -6.93
C GLY A 509 -3.26 -25.91 -6.33
N ASN A 510 -2.95 -26.83 -5.40
CA ASN A 510 -4.00 -27.51 -4.66
C ASN A 510 -4.55 -26.56 -3.59
N ILE A 511 -5.87 -26.45 -3.52
CA ILE A 511 -6.56 -25.64 -2.53
C ILE A 511 -6.36 -26.24 -1.13
N MET A 512 -5.69 -25.51 -0.25
CA MET A 512 -5.55 -25.85 1.16
C MET A 512 -6.67 -25.22 2.00
N GLU A 513 -7.08 -24.01 1.64
CA GLU A 513 -8.14 -23.26 2.31
C GLU A 513 -8.88 -22.38 1.29
N MET A 514 -10.20 -22.33 1.36
CA MET A 514 -11.01 -21.43 0.55
C MET A 514 -12.16 -20.88 1.39
N SER A 515 -12.30 -19.56 1.36
CA SER A 515 -13.28 -18.80 2.12
C SER A 515 -14.14 -17.97 1.18
N CYS A 516 -15.47 -18.06 1.38
CA CYS A 516 -16.44 -17.28 0.63
C CYS A 516 -17.15 -16.32 1.58
N TYR A 517 -17.18 -15.05 1.21
CA TYR A 517 -17.79 -14.00 2.01
C TYR A 517 -19.03 -13.47 1.29
N GLY A 518 -20.14 -13.34 2.02
CA GLY A 518 -21.38 -12.73 1.52
C GLY A 518 -22.26 -12.21 2.64
N GLN A 519 -23.37 -11.58 2.25
CA GLN A 519 -24.35 -11.08 3.20
C GLN A 519 -25.11 -12.25 3.85
N ALA A 520 -25.57 -12.07 5.09
CA ALA A 520 -26.30 -13.14 5.78
C ALA A 520 -27.61 -13.47 5.04
N GLY A 521 -27.79 -14.73 4.63
CA GLY A 521 -28.96 -15.20 3.87
C GLY A 521 -28.74 -15.25 2.37
N GLU A 522 -27.60 -14.77 1.87
CA GLU A 522 -27.20 -14.92 0.48
C GLU A 522 -26.63 -16.31 0.23
N LYS A 523 -27.13 -17.01 -0.79
CA LYS A 523 -26.43 -18.19 -1.32
C LYS A 523 -25.24 -17.71 -2.13
N VAL A 524 -24.07 -17.63 -1.50
CA VAL A 524 -22.83 -17.30 -2.20
C VAL A 524 -22.40 -18.53 -2.99
N ASN A 525 -22.33 -18.40 -4.32
CA ASN A 525 -21.73 -19.44 -5.15
C ASN A 525 -20.21 -19.35 -4.99
N CYS A 526 -19.63 -20.26 -4.22
CA CYS A 526 -18.19 -20.40 -4.05
C CYS A 526 -17.46 -20.88 -5.32
N ASN A 527 -18.20 -21.34 -6.32
CA ASN A 527 -17.66 -21.86 -7.56
C ASN A 527 -17.64 -20.74 -8.62
N ILE A 528 -16.80 -19.73 -8.40
CA ILE A 528 -16.64 -18.61 -9.33
C ILE A 528 -15.71 -19.06 -10.46
N ILE A 529 -16.25 -19.17 -11.67
CA ILE A 529 -15.48 -19.36 -12.89
C ILE A 529 -15.12 -17.97 -13.42
N TYR A 530 -13.89 -17.55 -13.19
CA TYR A 530 -13.30 -16.36 -13.79
C TYR A 530 -13.08 -16.58 -15.28
N LYS A 531 -13.16 -15.49 -16.03
CA LYS A 531 -13.07 -15.47 -17.49
C LYS A 531 -12.08 -14.39 -17.87
N ASN A 532 -11.11 -14.71 -18.73
CA ASN A 532 -10.12 -13.72 -19.11
C ASN A 532 -10.76 -12.47 -19.72
N ASN A 533 -10.18 -11.29 -19.53
CA ASN A 533 -10.48 -10.10 -20.28
C ASN A 533 -9.89 -10.20 -21.70
N ALA A 534 -10.44 -9.43 -22.64
CA ALA A 534 -9.89 -9.38 -23.99
C ALA A 534 -8.48 -8.78 -23.95
N ILE A 535 -7.50 -9.50 -24.49
CA ILE A 535 -6.10 -9.06 -24.52
C ILE A 535 -5.57 -9.10 -25.95
N SER A 536 -4.89 -8.02 -26.36
CA SER A 536 -4.39 -7.84 -27.72
C SER A 536 -2.96 -7.33 -27.73
N ARG A 537 -2.14 -7.81 -28.66
CA ARG A 537 -0.77 -7.31 -28.88
C ARG A 537 -0.45 -7.24 -30.38
N LYS A 538 0.35 -6.24 -30.76
CA LYS A 538 0.83 -6.07 -32.14
C LYS A 538 2.07 -6.93 -32.40
N PHE A 539 2.12 -7.57 -33.56
CA PHE A 539 3.23 -8.39 -34.03
C PHE A 539 3.59 -7.99 -35.47
N VAL A 540 4.88 -7.87 -35.76
CA VAL A 540 5.39 -7.50 -37.09
C VAL A 540 5.68 -8.78 -37.87
N GLN A 541 5.27 -8.84 -39.13
CA GLN A 541 5.64 -9.95 -40.00
C GLN A 541 7.15 -9.96 -40.27
N THR A 542 7.77 -11.13 -40.19
CA THR A 542 9.24 -11.26 -40.27
C THR A 542 9.75 -11.98 -41.52
N ASN A 543 8.85 -12.46 -42.37
CA ASN A 543 9.18 -13.28 -43.56
C ASN A 543 9.31 -12.48 -44.87
N CYS A 544 9.53 -11.16 -44.82
CA CYS A 544 9.62 -10.34 -46.04
C CYS A 544 11.05 -10.31 -46.59
N THR A 545 11.18 -10.54 -47.90
CA THR A 545 12.45 -10.48 -48.65
C THR A 545 12.40 -9.41 -49.74
N GLY A 546 13.54 -8.77 -50.03
CA GLY A 546 13.70 -7.90 -51.20
C GLY A 546 13.05 -6.50 -51.12
N GLY A 547 13.34 -5.73 -50.06
CA GLY A 547 12.89 -4.33 -49.94
C GLY A 547 11.41 -4.13 -49.59
N ASN A 548 10.65 -5.20 -49.39
CA ASN A 548 9.22 -5.13 -49.03
C ASN A 548 9.03 -4.74 -47.55
N VAL A 549 8.10 -3.82 -47.28
CA VAL A 549 7.77 -3.37 -45.92
C VAL A 549 6.79 -4.35 -45.26
N PRO A 550 7.12 -4.94 -44.09
CA PRO A 550 6.26 -5.91 -43.42
C PRO A 550 5.04 -5.26 -42.77
N ASP A 551 3.90 -5.93 -42.86
CA ASP A 551 2.70 -5.51 -42.14
C ASP A 551 2.83 -5.74 -40.62
N THR A 552 2.14 -4.91 -39.83
CA THR A 552 1.99 -5.10 -38.39
C THR A 552 0.55 -5.52 -38.10
N LEU A 553 0.37 -6.71 -37.53
CA LEU A 553 -0.93 -7.30 -37.24
C LEU A 553 -1.24 -7.27 -35.75
N LEU A 554 -2.51 -7.03 -35.41
CA LEU A 554 -3.01 -7.16 -34.05
C LEU A 554 -3.51 -8.60 -33.85
N TYR A 555 -2.96 -9.31 -32.88
CA TYR A 555 -3.49 -10.60 -32.45
C TYR A 555 -4.26 -10.43 -31.14
N THR A 556 -5.51 -10.87 -31.13
CA THR A 556 -6.46 -10.69 -30.01
C THR A 556 -6.96 -12.03 -29.52
N VAL A 557 -6.83 -12.27 -28.21
CA VAL A 557 -7.61 -13.30 -27.51
C VAL A 557 -8.82 -12.60 -26.91
N ALA A 558 -10.01 -12.98 -27.37
CA ALA A 558 -11.26 -12.42 -26.88
C ALA A 558 -11.50 -12.73 -25.40
N SER A 559 -12.36 -11.95 -24.75
CA SER A 559 -12.74 -12.22 -23.37
C SER A 559 -13.48 -13.56 -23.24
N GLY A 560 -13.21 -14.31 -22.17
CA GLY A 560 -13.88 -15.55 -21.81
C GLY A 560 -13.46 -16.80 -22.57
N ILE A 561 -12.39 -16.73 -23.36
CA ILE A 561 -11.76 -17.90 -24.00
C ILE A 561 -11.11 -18.81 -22.96
N TYR A 562 -10.42 -18.22 -21.99
CA TYR A 562 -9.80 -18.91 -20.88
C TYR A 562 -10.62 -18.69 -19.63
N THR A 563 -10.80 -19.79 -18.90
CA THR A 563 -11.49 -19.76 -17.62
C THR A 563 -10.58 -20.28 -16.53
N SER A 564 -10.84 -19.83 -15.31
CA SER A 564 -10.19 -20.33 -14.12
C SER A 564 -11.22 -20.44 -13.02
N SER A 565 -11.20 -21.51 -12.24
CA SER A 565 -11.90 -21.55 -10.95
C SER A 565 -11.08 -20.94 -9.81
N ILE A 566 -9.86 -20.47 -10.13
CA ILE A 566 -8.84 -20.01 -9.17
C ILE A 566 -8.92 -18.48 -9.05
N SER A 567 -8.58 -17.76 -10.12
CA SER A 567 -8.59 -16.28 -10.10
C SER A 567 -8.73 -15.65 -11.48
N GLN A 568 -9.12 -14.37 -11.48
CA GLN A 568 -9.17 -13.54 -12.69
C GLN A 568 -7.78 -13.42 -13.32
N TYR A 569 -6.74 -13.20 -12.50
CA TYR A 569 -5.35 -13.14 -12.94
C TYR A 569 -4.93 -14.43 -13.65
N LYS A 570 -5.31 -15.60 -13.14
CA LYS A 570 -4.97 -16.87 -13.78
C LYS A 570 -5.63 -17.01 -15.15
N ALA A 571 -6.90 -16.63 -15.29
CA ALA A 571 -7.58 -16.62 -16.57
C ALA A 571 -6.91 -15.62 -17.55
N ASP A 572 -6.57 -14.42 -17.08
CA ASP A 572 -5.89 -13.38 -17.88
C ASP A 572 -4.47 -13.79 -18.31
N SER A 573 -3.72 -14.46 -17.43
CA SER A 573 -2.37 -14.97 -17.71
C SER A 573 -2.39 -16.07 -18.79
N LEU A 574 -3.37 -16.99 -18.75
CA LEU A 574 -3.56 -17.99 -19.80
C LEU A 574 -3.84 -17.34 -21.17
N ALA A 575 -4.64 -16.28 -21.18
CA ALA A 575 -4.91 -15.50 -22.39
C ALA A 575 -3.65 -14.79 -22.91
N MET A 576 -2.86 -14.19 -22.02
CA MET A 576 -1.61 -13.50 -22.38
C MET A 576 -0.57 -14.48 -22.94
N ASN A 577 -0.39 -15.64 -22.30
CA ASN A 577 0.52 -16.68 -22.78
C ASN A 577 0.16 -17.15 -24.19
N THR A 578 -1.14 -17.24 -24.49
CA THR A 578 -1.64 -17.58 -25.82
C THR A 578 -1.30 -16.50 -26.85
N VAL A 579 -1.50 -15.23 -26.51
CA VAL A 579 -1.11 -14.10 -27.38
C VAL A 579 0.38 -14.14 -27.68
N ILE A 580 1.22 -14.38 -26.67
CA ILE A 580 2.69 -14.44 -26.84
C ILE A 580 3.10 -15.64 -27.70
N ALA A 581 2.54 -16.82 -27.43
CA ALA A 581 2.92 -18.05 -28.12
C ALA A 581 2.49 -18.05 -29.60
N ASN A 582 1.30 -17.52 -29.90
CA ASN A 582 0.71 -17.66 -31.24
C ASN A 582 0.82 -16.38 -32.08
N GLY A 583 1.03 -15.22 -31.47
CA GLY A 583 0.95 -13.92 -32.15
C GLY A 583 1.94 -13.77 -33.31
N GLN A 584 3.18 -14.24 -33.17
CA GLN A 584 4.17 -14.15 -34.26
C GLN A 584 3.85 -15.08 -35.43
N SER A 585 3.40 -16.32 -35.15
CA SER A 585 2.97 -17.26 -36.20
C SER A 585 1.75 -16.72 -36.94
N TYR A 586 0.81 -16.10 -36.21
CA TYR A 586 -0.35 -15.46 -36.80
C TYR A 586 0.05 -14.31 -37.73
N ALA A 587 0.94 -13.41 -37.29
CA ALA A 587 1.42 -12.31 -38.12
C ALA A 587 2.16 -12.80 -39.37
N ASN A 588 2.95 -13.87 -39.26
CA ASN A 588 3.66 -14.44 -40.40
C ASN A 588 2.74 -15.16 -41.40
N ALA A 589 1.61 -15.72 -40.94
CA ALA A 589 0.65 -16.41 -41.79
C ALA A 589 -0.38 -15.48 -42.44
N ASN A 590 -0.69 -14.35 -41.81
CA ASN A 590 -1.79 -13.47 -42.22
C ASN A 590 -1.34 -12.06 -42.66
N GLY A 591 -0.09 -11.68 -42.42
CA GLY A 591 0.46 -10.42 -42.90
C GLY A 591 0.90 -10.47 -44.36
N GLY A 592 0.87 -9.32 -45.02
CA GLY A 592 1.45 -9.11 -46.35
C GLY A 592 2.85 -8.51 -46.33
N CYS A 593 3.62 -8.85 -47.37
CA CYS A 593 4.84 -8.13 -47.76
C CYS A 593 4.50 -7.30 -49.00
N GLY A 594 4.01 -6.08 -48.79
CA GLY A 594 3.47 -5.26 -49.87
C GLY A 594 4.47 -4.26 -50.45
N ILE A 595 4.36 -4.03 -51.76
CA ILE A 595 5.04 -2.95 -52.46
C ILE A 595 4.51 -1.62 -51.93
N VAL A 596 5.41 -0.67 -51.66
CA VAL A 596 5.05 0.71 -51.35
C VAL A 596 4.91 1.49 -52.66
N TYR A 597 3.77 2.13 -52.89
CA TYR A 597 3.63 3.11 -53.97
C TYR A 597 3.78 4.51 -53.40
N ALA A 598 4.68 5.32 -53.94
CA ALA A 598 4.92 6.69 -53.49
C ALA A 598 4.45 7.68 -54.56
N LYS A 599 3.70 8.70 -54.13
CA LYS A 599 3.23 9.78 -55.00
C LYS A 599 3.61 11.12 -54.39
N LEU A 600 4.21 11.98 -55.20
CA LEU A 600 4.52 13.36 -54.83
C LEU A 600 3.32 14.26 -55.18
N SER A 601 2.98 15.16 -54.28
CA SER A 601 1.97 16.20 -54.47
C SER A 601 2.43 17.52 -53.87
N TYR A 602 1.86 18.61 -54.40
CA TYR A 602 2.01 19.96 -53.83
C TYR A 602 0.73 20.23 -53.04
N GLU A 603 0.86 20.43 -51.73
CA GLU A 603 -0.26 20.56 -50.79
C GLU A 603 0.09 21.57 -49.70
N ASP A 604 -0.91 22.26 -49.16
CA ASP A 604 -0.74 23.20 -48.04
C ASP A 604 -0.95 22.44 -46.72
N VAL A 605 0.13 22.05 -46.05
CA VAL A 605 0.10 21.22 -44.84
C VAL A 605 0.21 22.06 -43.57
N ASP A 606 0.66 23.32 -43.67
CA ASP A 606 0.76 24.26 -42.54
C ASP A 606 0.41 25.72 -42.93
N MET A 607 -0.23 26.48 -42.03
CA MET A 607 -1.02 27.71 -42.30
C MET A 607 -0.33 28.94 -42.97
N ASP A 608 0.91 28.84 -43.45
CA ASP A 608 1.64 29.95 -44.08
C ASP A 608 1.58 29.87 -45.62
N GLN A 609 1.38 31.01 -46.28
CA GLN A 609 0.91 31.16 -47.68
C GLN A 609 1.89 30.66 -48.78
N GLY A 610 2.20 29.37 -48.83
CA GLY A 610 2.95 28.71 -49.92
C GLY A 610 2.59 27.23 -50.05
N GLU A 611 2.78 26.64 -51.24
CA GLU A 611 2.57 25.19 -51.44
C GLU A 611 3.73 24.40 -50.80
N ASP A 612 3.46 23.35 -50.02
CA ASP A 612 4.46 22.40 -49.53
C ASP A 612 4.58 21.20 -50.48
N VAL A 613 5.74 20.54 -50.47
CA VAL A 613 5.94 19.32 -51.26
C VAL A 613 5.84 18.10 -50.35
N VAL A 614 4.87 17.24 -50.63
CA VAL A 614 4.52 16.09 -49.79
C VAL A 614 4.64 14.80 -50.59
N VAL A 615 5.21 13.77 -49.98
CA VAL A 615 5.24 12.42 -50.53
C VAL A 615 4.31 11.54 -49.71
N LYS A 616 3.29 10.96 -50.36
CA LYS A 616 2.31 10.06 -49.74
C LYS A 616 2.54 8.62 -50.17
N PHE A 617 2.28 7.68 -49.27
CA PHE A 617 2.51 6.25 -49.49
C PHE A 617 1.20 5.47 -49.57
N TYR A 618 1.15 4.48 -50.45
CA TYR A 618 -0.08 3.73 -50.75
C TYR A 618 0.16 2.22 -50.90
N TYR A 619 -0.89 1.44 -50.63
CA TYR A 619 -0.93 -0.01 -50.82
C TYR A 619 -1.14 -0.41 -52.29
N ASP A 620 -1.70 0.47 -53.11
CA ASP A 620 -2.14 0.18 -54.46
C ASP A 620 -1.58 1.18 -55.49
N ALA A 621 -1.37 0.71 -56.71
CA ALA A 621 -0.83 1.50 -57.81
C ALA A 621 -1.74 2.66 -58.27
N ALA A 622 -3.03 2.65 -57.90
CA ALA A 622 -3.96 3.74 -58.17
C ALA A 622 -3.92 4.84 -57.08
N CYS A 623 -3.08 4.68 -56.06
CA CYS A 623 -2.89 5.62 -54.95
C CYS A 623 -4.19 5.95 -54.21
N THR A 624 -5.00 4.93 -53.88
CA THR A 624 -6.31 5.12 -53.24
C THR A 624 -6.35 4.70 -51.78
N LYS A 625 -5.44 3.83 -51.32
CA LYS A 625 -5.36 3.33 -49.94
C LYS A 625 -4.04 3.73 -49.28
N PRO A 626 -4.04 4.71 -48.35
CA PRO A 626 -2.82 5.14 -47.66
C PRO A 626 -2.12 3.99 -46.94
N ARG A 627 -0.79 3.95 -46.98
CA ARG A 627 0.07 2.94 -46.37
C ARG A 627 0.98 3.60 -45.34
N TYR A 628 1.00 3.07 -44.13
CA TYR A 628 1.96 3.49 -43.11
C TYR A 628 3.33 2.84 -43.40
N VAL A 629 4.39 3.65 -43.41
CA VAL A 629 5.79 3.21 -43.56
C VAL A 629 6.59 3.59 -42.32
N GLN A 630 7.63 2.81 -42.02
CA GLN A 630 8.55 3.09 -40.91
C GLN A 630 9.99 3.02 -41.41
N ASN A 631 10.77 4.07 -41.14
CA ASN A 631 12.17 4.24 -41.57
C ASN A 631 12.42 4.08 -43.07
N LEU A 632 11.42 4.39 -43.92
CA LEU A 632 11.59 4.31 -45.37
C LEU A 632 12.43 5.50 -45.86
N GLN A 633 13.52 5.22 -46.58
CA GLN A 633 14.35 6.27 -47.20
C GLN A 633 13.70 6.72 -48.52
N VAL A 634 13.36 8.00 -48.61
CA VAL A 634 12.77 8.64 -49.80
C VAL A 634 13.80 9.59 -50.40
N VAL A 635 14.18 9.33 -51.65
CA VAL A 635 15.19 10.13 -52.36
C VAL A 635 14.47 11.05 -53.36
N THR A 636 14.74 12.34 -53.27
CA THR A 636 14.09 13.38 -54.07
C THR A 636 15.12 14.21 -54.81
N GLY A 637 14.85 14.46 -56.10
CA GLY A 637 15.64 15.37 -56.92
C GLY A 637 14.88 16.66 -57.19
N VAL A 638 15.63 17.72 -57.47
CA VAL A 638 15.09 19.03 -57.83
C VAL A 638 15.62 19.42 -59.21
N ASN A 639 14.72 19.72 -60.13
CA ASN A 639 15.05 20.30 -61.42
C ASN A 639 14.85 21.80 -61.34
N ASN A 640 15.94 22.57 -61.34
CA ASN A 640 15.91 24.03 -61.39
C ASN A 640 16.59 24.50 -62.69
N THR A 641 15.88 25.29 -63.49
CA THR A 641 16.38 25.74 -64.81
C THR A 641 17.59 26.68 -64.73
N CYS A 642 17.88 27.24 -63.56
CA CYS A 642 18.94 28.22 -63.35
C CYS A 642 20.08 27.73 -62.45
N GLU A 643 19.90 26.65 -61.69
CA GLU A 643 20.87 26.14 -60.71
C GLU A 643 20.85 24.62 -60.62
N ILE A 644 21.99 24.01 -60.32
CA ILE A 644 22.09 22.58 -60.05
C ILE A 644 21.92 22.37 -58.55
N ILE A 645 20.85 21.68 -58.16
CA ILE A 645 20.55 21.34 -56.77
C ILE A 645 20.82 19.83 -56.58
N PRO A 646 21.59 19.42 -55.56
CA PRO A 646 21.84 18.00 -55.28
C PRO A 646 20.57 17.27 -54.80
N ASP A 647 20.53 15.95 -55.01
CA ASP A 647 19.45 15.09 -54.49
C ASP A 647 19.47 15.09 -52.94
N ASP A 648 18.29 14.99 -52.32
CA ASP A 648 18.11 14.91 -50.87
C ASP A 648 17.46 13.58 -50.44
N ILE A 649 17.69 13.16 -49.19
CA ILE A 649 17.21 11.89 -48.62
C ILE A 649 16.41 12.15 -47.35
N HIS A 650 15.14 11.77 -47.37
CA HIS A 650 14.20 11.94 -46.26
C HIS A 650 13.85 10.58 -45.64
N THR A 651 13.77 10.50 -44.31
CA THR A 651 13.32 9.29 -43.60
C THR A 651 11.84 9.39 -43.24
N ALA A 652 10.99 8.61 -43.90
CA ALA A 652 9.55 8.62 -43.69
C ALA A 652 9.09 7.66 -42.58
N ASN A 653 8.24 8.18 -41.68
CA ASN A 653 7.60 7.44 -40.58
C ASN A 653 6.14 7.88 -40.46
N GLY A 654 5.24 7.27 -41.23
CA GLY A 654 3.88 7.75 -41.38
C GLY A 654 3.22 7.29 -42.66
N THR A 655 2.05 7.87 -42.98
CA THR A 655 1.41 7.72 -44.29
C THR A 655 1.92 8.74 -45.32
N GLU A 656 2.69 9.71 -44.87
CA GLU A 656 3.27 10.78 -45.69
C GLU A 656 4.54 11.35 -45.05
N VAL A 657 5.29 12.14 -45.81
CA VAL A 657 6.42 12.95 -45.36
C VAL A 657 6.45 14.27 -46.14
N VAL A 658 6.66 15.38 -45.46
CA VAL A 658 6.89 16.69 -46.09
C VAL A 658 8.38 16.80 -46.38
N ILE A 659 8.74 17.05 -47.65
CA ILE A 659 10.14 17.09 -48.10
C ILE A 659 10.65 18.52 -48.28
N ALA A 660 9.75 19.49 -48.51
CA ALA A 660 10.08 20.91 -48.57
C ALA A 660 8.86 21.73 -48.17
N TYR A 661 9.09 22.85 -47.45
CA TYR A 661 8.04 23.74 -46.95
C TYR A 661 8.02 25.05 -47.75
N SER A 662 6.82 25.57 -48.01
CA SER A 662 6.57 26.87 -48.65
C SER A 662 7.42 27.13 -49.91
N VAL A 663 7.34 26.20 -50.88
CA VAL A 663 8.22 26.26 -52.06
C VAL A 663 7.75 27.27 -53.10
N THR A 664 8.70 28.04 -53.64
CA THR A 664 8.47 28.95 -54.78
C THR A 664 8.82 28.24 -56.08
N ARG A 665 7.83 28.04 -56.96
CA ARG A 665 8.04 27.33 -58.25
C ARG A 665 8.65 28.20 -59.35
N ASP A 666 8.35 29.48 -59.35
CA ASP A 666 8.84 30.43 -60.34
C ASP A 666 9.52 31.61 -59.65
N TYR A 667 10.78 31.88 -59.98
CA TYR A 667 11.50 33.04 -59.47
C TYR A 667 12.42 33.63 -60.53
N VAL A 668 12.79 34.89 -60.34
CA VAL A 668 13.66 35.62 -61.26
C VAL A 668 15.05 35.70 -60.67
N LYS A 669 16.05 35.16 -61.36
CA LYS A 669 17.46 35.25 -60.97
C LYS A 669 18.18 36.26 -61.85
N THR A 670 18.85 37.23 -61.24
CA THR A 670 19.68 38.19 -61.96
C THR A 670 21.14 37.94 -61.62
N ASP A 671 21.91 37.46 -62.61
CA ASP A 671 23.36 37.31 -62.48
C ASP A 671 24.05 38.47 -63.20
N CYS A 672 24.91 39.17 -62.45
CA CYS A 672 25.72 40.25 -62.95
C CYS A 672 27.19 39.83 -62.97
N ASP A 673 27.84 39.98 -64.12
CA ASP A 673 29.29 39.93 -64.19
C ASP A 673 29.92 41.11 -63.39
N PRO A 674 31.21 41.03 -63.03
CA PRO A 674 31.87 42.06 -62.22
C PRO A 674 31.67 43.50 -62.75
N PRO A 675 31.76 44.50 -61.87
CA PRO A 675 31.21 45.84 -62.10
C PRO A 675 31.71 46.47 -63.40
N GLY A 676 30.78 46.67 -64.33
CA GLY A 676 31.03 47.23 -65.67
C GLY A 676 30.40 46.44 -66.83
N PHE A 677 29.90 45.22 -66.57
CA PHE A 677 29.26 44.35 -67.57
C PHE A 677 27.73 44.22 -67.35
N PRO A 678 26.95 43.92 -68.41
CA PRO A 678 25.48 43.82 -68.32
C PRO A 678 25.05 42.64 -67.45
N CYS A 679 24.02 42.84 -66.63
CA CYS A 679 23.36 41.74 -65.92
C CYS A 679 22.39 41.02 -66.85
N TRP A 680 22.24 39.71 -66.64
CA TRP A 680 21.21 38.92 -67.28
C TRP A 680 20.19 38.46 -66.26
N THR A 681 18.92 38.57 -66.65
CA THR A 681 17.79 38.10 -65.85
C THR A 681 17.27 36.82 -66.47
N PHE A 682 17.17 35.78 -65.66
CA PHE A 682 16.65 34.46 -66.02
C PHE A 682 15.35 34.22 -65.27
N ASP A 683 14.33 33.76 -65.99
CA ASP A 683 13.12 33.21 -65.39
C ASP A 683 13.39 31.73 -65.03
N CYS A 684 13.40 31.45 -63.74
CA CYS A 684 13.79 30.17 -63.18
C CYS A 684 12.56 29.39 -62.74
N HIS A 685 12.50 28.12 -63.14
CA HIS A 685 11.45 27.19 -62.78
C HIS A 685 12.01 26.06 -61.92
N VAL A 686 11.34 25.71 -60.83
CA VAL A 686 11.72 24.66 -59.89
C VAL A 686 10.65 23.58 -59.81
N ASP A 687 11.05 22.35 -60.13
CA ASP A 687 10.20 21.16 -60.03
C ASP A 687 10.85 20.05 -59.20
N TYR A 688 10.09 19.49 -58.26
CA TYR A 688 10.51 18.34 -57.46
C TYR A 688 10.04 17.03 -58.09
N PHE A 689 10.87 16.00 -57.98
CA PHE A 689 10.53 14.65 -58.46
C PHE A 689 11.14 13.55 -57.59
N LEU A 690 10.48 12.40 -57.56
CA LEU A 690 10.96 11.22 -56.83
C LEU A 690 12.02 10.47 -57.65
N LYS A 691 13.06 9.99 -56.98
CA LYS A 691 14.05 9.05 -57.55
C LYS A 691 13.68 7.61 -57.17
N PRO A 692 14.13 6.61 -57.96
CA PRO A 692 13.92 5.20 -57.62
C PRO A 692 14.47 4.86 -56.23
N GLY A 693 13.71 4.08 -55.46
CA GLY A 693 14.08 3.61 -54.12
C GLY A 693 13.32 2.33 -53.77
N ASP A 694 13.18 2.03 -52.47
CA ASP A 694 12.39 0.89 -51.97
C ASP A 694 10.85 1.10 -52.07
N TYR A 695 10.43 1.83 -53.10
CA TYR A 695 9.05 2.15 -53.44
C TYR A 695 8.90 2.32 -54.96
N VAL A 696 7.67 2.18 -55.45
CA VAL A 696 7.31 2.41 -56.85
C VAL A 696 6.71 3.80 -56.99
N ILE A 697 7.34 4.65 -57.81
CA ILE A 697 6.87 6.02 -58.09
C ILE A 697 5.58 5.97 -58.91
N LYS A 698 4.62 6.83 -58.55
CA LYS A 698 3.32 6.98 -59.22
C LYS A 698 2.94 8.42 -59.53
#